data_AF-A0A847C2X2-F1
#
_entry.id   AF-A0A847C2X2-F1
#
_cell.length_a   1.000
_cell.length_b   1.000
_cell.length_c   1.000
_cell.angle_alpha   90.00
_cell.angle_beta   90.00
_cell.angle_gamma   90.00
#
_symmetry.space_group_name_H-M   'P 1'
#
loop_
_entity.id
_entity.type
_entity.pdbx_description
1 polymer ?
#
loop_
_entity_poly.entity_id
_entity_poly.type
_entity_poly.pdbx_seq_one_letter_code
_entity_poly.pdbx_strand_id
1 'polypeptide(L)'
;MKTIVIGGVGSGGSCAARLRRLDEQAEIILLERGHYISYANCGLPYYVGGEIKQRESLLVVTPEKMTAQFNVDVRVLNEVIKIDREKKLVKVKRVETGEVYEESYDKLVIATGASPFVPNILGKDSERITKLWTVPDADHLHKLARQNKSAVVVGGGFIGIEMAENLNRLGLKVSLVEGTDQVMAPMDIEMAQLLHQNIRENGVDLILSDTVESFNDNGDTVTVNLKSGKSITAELVVLSIGTKPNSKIASDAGIKCTDRGFIEVSDNMLTNDEDIYAVGDVIMVTDFQFGNSIPSMLAGPANKHGRIAADNLGGMNSEYRGMQATSVAKVFDMHAGATGSNEKKLNSLGLKKGIDYETLIITQNNHAGYYPGAVPMVIKMIFAKDGSKIYGSQIVGMDGVDKRTDVIATAIRLGATVQDIKELELGYGPAFSSAKDPVNMAGFVAGNVIDGLVKFADWKLPDEKDCLLLDIRTDVERMTYELPGAVKLPLEELRDRLNELDKSKKIVIFCTIGVRSYTAYRMLSQNGFENVYAYPGGVRVYRATHMELEEEASVNETATNNVSAESNISDLSKDKIELDCCGLQCPGPIMKVYETVQGMEDGELLEVTASDPGFNADIEAWCRRTGNTLLDKSRGDKKFTAVVKKGSATAAPAGKSDIVTQDTADGKTIIVFSGDFDKVMASFIIANGAAAMGRKVTMFFTFWGLTALRRPDKQNVKKNFMESMFGAMLPRGVDKLGLSKMNMAGMGTAMMKKIMNDKNVNSLEDLIKKALENGVHVMACTMSMDVMGIKEEELIDGVELAGVGTYLGNAEESNVNLFI
;
A
#
# COMPACT_ATOMS: atom_id res chain seq x y z
N MET A 1 46.59 -17.83 -20.50
CA MET A 1 46.09 -16.47 -20.81
C MET A 1 46.21 -15.63 -19.57
N LYS A 2 46.78 -14.43 -19.67
CA LYS A 2 46.87 -13.45 -18.58
C LYS A 2 45.77 -12.40 -18.71
N THR A 3 44.91 -12.32 -17.71
CA THR A 3 43.77 -11.39 -17.69
C THR A 3 43.88 -10.43 -16.53
N ILE A 4 43.82 -9.13 -16.82
CA ILE A 4 43.71 -8.08 -15.81
C ILE A 4 42.26 -7.62 -15.73
N VAL A 5 41.71 -7.56 -14.52
CA VAL A 5 40.39 -7.00 -14.22
C VAL A 5 40.58 -5.73 -13.40
N ILE A 6 40.09 -4.59 -13.90
CA ILE A 6 40.19 -3.27 -13.25
C ILE A 6 38.88 -2.96 -12.51
N GLY A 7 38.92 -2.98 -11.18
CA GLY A 7 37.77 -2.79 -10.30
C GLY A 7 37.30 -4.11 -9.69
N GLY A 8 37.30 -4.19 -8.35
CA GLY A 8 37.12 -5.43 -7.59
C GLY A 8 35.75 -5.64 -6.96
N VAL A 9 34.75 -4.83 -7.30
CA VAL A 9 33.41 -4.89 -6.68
C VAL A 9 32.48 -5.82 -7.48
N GLY A 10 31.26 -5.40 -7.84
CA GLY A 10 30.22 -6.30 -8.37
C GLY A 10 30.59 -6.99 -9.68
N SER A 11 30.77 -6.22 -10.76
CA SER A 11 31.02 -6.79 -12.10
C SER A 11 32.41 -7.43 -12.22
N GLY A 12 33.45 -6.78 -11.70
CA GLY A 12 34.82 -7.29 -11.76
C GLY A 12 35.05 -8.53 -10.91
N GLY A 13 34.55 -8.56 -9.66
CA GLY A 13 34.59 -9.76 -8.81
C GLY A 13 33.82 -10.94 -9.42
N SER A 14 32.64 -10.68 -9.98
CA SER A 14 31.86 -11.69 -10.73
C SER A 14 32.63 -12.26 -11.92
N CYS A 15 33.30 -11.40 -12.70
CA CYS A 15 34.13 -11.78 -13.84
C CYS A 15 35.30 -12.67 -13.40
N ALA A 16 36.12 -12.21 -12.45
CA ALA A 16 37.29 -12.95 -11.98
C ALA A 16 36.93 -14.34 -11.41
N ALA A 17 35.89 -14.41 -10.57
CA ALA A 17 35.43 -15.67 -10.00
C ALA A 17 34.89 -16.62 -11.07
N ARG A 18 34.17 -16.11 -12.09
CA ARG A 18 33.68 -16.94 -13.19
C ARG A 18 34.81 -17.43 -14.08
N LEU A 19 35.75 -16.58 -14.44
CA LEU A 19 36.86 -16.92 -15.33
C LEU A 19 37.72 -18.05 -14.76
N ARG A 20 38.03 -18.01 -13.45
CA ARG A 20 38.71 -19.13 -12.78
C ARG A 20 37.99 -20.46 -12.95
N ARG A 21 36.65 -20.46 -12.80
CA ARG A 21 35.85 -21.69 -12.98
C ARG A 21 35.82 -22.20 -14.42
N LEU A 22 36.26 -21.40 -15.39
CA LEU A 22 36.34 -21.78 -16.80
C LEU A 22 37.73 -22.24 -17.21
N ASP A 23 38.77 -21.61 -16.67
CA ASP A 23 40.16 -21.91 -17.00
C ASP A 23 41.05 -21.86 -15.74
N GLU A 24 41.52 -23.02 -15.31
CA GLU A 24 42.44 -23.14 -14.17
C GLU A 24 43.89 -22.73 -14.50
N GLN A 25 44.24 -22.60 -15.77
CA GLN A 25 45.57 -22.15 -16.21
C GLN A 25 45.61 -20.65 -16.51
N ALA A 26 44.47 -19.96 -16.42
CA ALA A 26 44.44 -18.50 -16.55
C ALA A 26 45.18 -17.83 -15.39
N GLU A 27 46.04 -16.86 -15.71
CA GLU A 27 46.60 -15.93 -14.73
C GLU A 27 45.63 -14.76 -14.61
N ILE A 28 44.99 -14.60 -13.45
CA ILE A 28 43.94 -13.60 -13.24
C ILE A 28 44.41 -12.62 -12.18
N ILE A 29 44.58 -11.35 -12.57
CA ILE A 29 44.96 -10.26 -11.67
C ILE A 29 43.76 -9.33 -11.52
N LEU A 30 43.33 -9.09 -10.28
CA LEU A 30 42.25 -8.17 -9.93
C LEU A 30 42.86 -6.94 -9.25
N LEU A 31 42.78 -5.79 -9.90
CA LEU A 31 43.30 -4.51 -9.40
C LEU A 31 42.16 -3.66 -8.84
N GLU A 32 42.24 -3.30 -7.57
CA GLU A 32 41.27 -2.44 -6.89
C GLU A 32 42.01 -1.25 -6.26
N ARG A 33 41.53 -0.03 -6.50
CA ARG A 33 42.15 1.19 -5.95
C ARG A 33 41.80 1.42 -4.49
N GLY A 34 40.64 0.94 -4.06
CA GLY A 34 40.19 1.00 -2.67
C GLY A 34 40.78 -0.10 -1.80
N HIS A 35 40.38 -0.10 -0.53
CA HIS A 35 40.82 -1.09 0.46
C HIS A 35 40.04 -2.42 0.38
N TYR A 36 38.85 -2.40 -0.22
CA TYR A 36 37.91 -3.52 -0.15
C TYR A 36 37.47 -3.94 -1.55
N ILE A 37 37.38 -5.24 -1.75
CA ILE A 37 36.75 -5.84 -2.92
C ILE A 37 35.36 -6.38 -2.52
N SER A 38 34.49 -6.56 -3.51
CA SER A 38 33.21 -7.27 -3.36
C SER A 38 32.38 -6.86 -2.14
N TYR A 39 32.41 -5.57 -1.77
CA TYR A 39 31.61 -5.05 -0.67
C TYR A 39 30.18 -4.73 -1.13
N ALA A 40 29.22 -4.77 -0.20
CA ALA A 40 27.81 -4.56 -0.47
C ALA A 40 27.48 -3.06 -0.57
N ASN A 41 27.70 -2.45 -1.74
CA ASN A 41 27.37 -1.04 -2.01
C ASN A 41 25.93 -0.68 -1.60
N CYS A 42 24.97 -1.55 -1.93
CA CYS A 42 23.55 -1.36 -1.61
C CYS A 42 23.26 -1.45 -0.10
N GLY A 43 24.18 -2.03 0.69
CA GLY A 43 24.07 -2.12 2.14
C GLY A 43 24.53 -0.86 2.87
N LEU A 44 25.23 0.07 2.19
CA LEU A 44 25.86 1.22 2.84
C LEU A 44 24.86 2.14 3.56
N PRO A 45 23.71 2.55 2.96
CA PRO A 45 22.73 3.39 3.65
C PRO A 45 22.18 2.73 4.92
N TYR A 46 21.92 1.42 4.86
CA TYR A 46 21.38 0.63 5.97
C TYR A 46 22.39 0.43 7.11
N TYR A 47 23.70 0.40 6.81
CA TYR A 47 24.74 0.45 7.84
C TYR A 47 24.81 1.83 8.49
N VAL A 48 24.72 2.91 7.71
CA VAL A 48 24.68 4.28 8.25
C VAL A 48 23.51 4.43 9.24
N GLY A 49 22.30 4.02 8.84
CA GLY A 49 21.08 4.03 9.65
C GLY A 49 21.06 3.02 10.81
N GLY A 50 22.04 2.11 10.89
CA GLY A 50 22.16 1.13 11.98
C GLY A 50 21.25 -0.11 11.86
N GLU A 51 20.56 -0.29 10.73
CA GLU A 51 19.81 -1.52 10.43
C GLU A 51 20.76 -2.70 10.21
N ILE A 52 21.82 -2.48 9.44
CA ILE A 52 22.98 -3.38 9.42
C ILE A 52 23.90 -2.99 10.57
N LYS A 53 23.87 -3.78 11.65
CA LYS A 53 24.61 -3.47 12.89
C LYS A 53 26.12 -3.70 12.80
N GLN A 54 26.53 -4.72 12.03
CA GLN A 54 27.94 -5.12 11.91
C GLN A 54 28.51 -4.63 10.59
N ARG A 55 29.58 -3.85 10.67
CA ARG A 55 30.30 -3.32 9.50
C ARG A 55 30.82 -4.45 8.62
N GLU A 56 31.28 -5.53 9.24
CA GLU A 56 31.88 -6.70 8.59
C GLU A 56 30.89 -7.40 7.65
N SER A 57 29.57 -7.28 7.90
CA SER A 57 28.53 -7.81 7.00
C SER A 57 28.52 -7.14 5.64
N LEU A 58 29.10 -5.94 5.50
CA LEU A 58 29.27 -5.28 4.20
C LEU A 58 30.41 -5.90 3.38
N LEU A 59 31.35 -6.61 4.01
CA LEU A 59 32.54 -7.17 3.38
C LEU A 59 32.28 -8.63 2.97
N VAL A 60 31.55 -8.82 1.87
CA VAL A 60 31.05 -10.15 1.43
C VAL A 60 32.21 -11.11 1.13
N VAL A 61 33.26 -10.64 0.46
CA VAL A 61 34.46 -11.43 0.13
C VAL A 61 35.71 -10.60 0.41
N THR A 62 36.70 -11.19 1.09
CA THR A 62 37.99 -10.56 1.34
C THR A 62 39.01 -10.95 0.25
N PRO A 63 40.07 -10.16 0.02
CA PRO A 63 41.16 -10.53 -0.89
C PRO A 63 41.70 -11.94 -0.62
N GLU A 64 41.94 -12.29 0.64
CA GLU A 64 42.50 -13.59 1.03
C GLU A 64 41.55 -14.73 0.67
N LYS A 65 40.24 -14.55 0.90
CA LYS A 65 39.23 -15.55 0.54
C LYS A 65 39.13 -15.71 -0.98
N MET A 66 39.15 -14.60 -1.73
CA MET A 66 39.12 -14.61 -3.18
C MET A 66 40.36 -15.32 -3.76
N THR A 67 41.56 -15.03 -3.25
CA THR A 67 42.78 -15.72 -3.64
C THR A 67 42.75 -17.20 -3.27
N ALA A 68 42.38 -17.55 -2.05
CA ALA A 68 42.37 -18.94 -1.59
C ALA A 68 41.35 -19.81 -2.34
N GLN A 69 40.16 -19.26 -2.65
CA GLN A 69 39.10 -20.00 -3.31
C GLN A 69 39.24 -20.05 -4.82
N PHE A 70 39.74 -18.97 -5.44
CA PHE A 70 39.74 -18.82 -6.90
C PHE A 70 41.14 -18.60 -7.49
N ASN A 71 42.22 -18.72 -6.73
CA ASN A 71 43.59 -18.50 -7.23
C ASN A 71 43.70 -17.22 -8.09
N VAL A 72 43.09 -16.13 -7.61
CA VAL A 72 43.13 -14.80 -8.23
C VAL A 72 44.14 -13.95 -7.46
N ASP A 73 45.06 -13.31 -8.17
CA ASP A 73 45.98 -12.32 -7.60
C ASP A 73 45.22 -11.02 -7.37
N VAL A 74 44.77 -10.81 -6.14
CA VAL A 74 44.02 -9.62 -5.74
C VAL A 74 44.97 -8.57 -5.19
N ARG A 75 45.01 -7.40 -5.82
CA ARG A 75 45.84 -6.27 -5.38
C ARG A 75 44.93 -5.07 -5.08
N VAL A 76 44.60 -4.89 -3.80
CA VAL A 76 43.94 -3.68 -3.28
C VAL A 76 44.92 -2.52 -3.22
N LEU A 77 44.42 -1.28 -3.09
CA LEU A 77 45.26 -0.07 -3.09
C LEU A 77 46.18 0.03 -4.32
N ASN A 78 45.74 -0.50 -5.46
CA ASN A 78 46.42 -0.44 -6.75
C ASN A 78 45.51 0.21 -7.78
N GLU A 79 45.81 1.44 -8.17
CA GLU A 79 45.01 2.20 -9.14
C GLU A 79 45.62 2.10 -10.54
N VAL A 80 44.85 1.63 -11.51
CA VAL A 80 45.25 1.72 -12.92
C VAL A 80 45.09 3.16 -13.40
N ILE A 81 46.19 3.77 -13.81
CA ILE A 81 46.25 5.18 -14.22
C ILE A 81 46.38 5.37 -15.73
N LYS A 82 46.79 4.33 -16.46
CA LYS A 82 46.92 4.36 -17.93
C LYS A 82 46.80 2.96 -18.53
N ILE A 83 46.17 2.86 -19.70
CA ILE A 83 46.16 1.67 -20.54
C ILE A 83 46.97 1.99 -21.81
N ASP A 84 47.97 1.17 -22.13
CA ASP A 84 48.74 1.19 -23.38
C ASP A 84 48.30 -0.02 -24.22
N ARG A 85 47.47 0.23 -25.24
CA ARG A 85 46.85 -0.81 -26.06
C ARG A 85 47.86 -1.46 -27.01
N GLU A 86 48.73 -0.65 -27.63
CA GLU A 86 49.71 -1.14 -28.60
C GLU A 86 50.70 -2.10 -27.96
N LYS A 87 51.11 -1.83 -26.72
CA LYS A 87 52.04 -2.68 -25.96
C LYS A 87 51.35 -3.74 -25.10
N LYS A 88 50.01 -3.69 -24.98
CA LYS A 88 49.22 -4.49 -24.04
C LYS A 88 49.73 -4.42 -22.59
N LEU A 89 49.90 -3.20 -22.11
CA LEU A 89 50.36 -2.88 -20.75
C LEU A 89 49.36 -1.97 -20.03
N VAL A 90 49.26 -2.11 -18.71
CA VAL A 90 48.64 -1.10 -17.84
C VAL A 90 49.68 -0.50 -16.91
N LYS A 91 49.57 0.80 -16.64
CA LYS A 91 50.35 1.47 -15.58
C LYS A 91 49.54 1.46 -14.31
N VAL A 92 50.11 0.90 -13.26
CA VAL A 92 49.48 0.75 -11.96
C VAL A 92 50.23 1.58 -10.94
N LYS A 93 49.51 2.42 -10.21
CA LYS A 93 50.03 3.21 -9.09
C LYS A 93 49.64 2.50 -7.79
N ARG A 94 50.63 2.15 -6.97
CA ARG A 94 50.40 1.75 -5.58
C ARG A 94 49.95 2.98 -4.80
N VAL A 95 48.73 2.96 -4.28
CA VAL A 95 48.11 4.11 -3.62
C VAL A 95 48.89 4.50 -2.36
N GLU A 96 49.40 3.51 -1.62
CA GLU A 96 50.14 3.72 -0.37
C GLU A 96 51.52 4.36 -0.59
N THR A 97 52.29 3.89 -1.57
CA THR A 97 53.69 4.31 -1.77
C THR A 97 53.85 5.37 -2.86
N GLY A 98 52.86 5.51 -3.75
CA GLY A 98 52.95 6.33 -4.95
C GLY A 98 53.81 5.72 -6.07
N GLU A 99 54.41 4.56 -5.85
CA GLU A 99 55.20 3.82 -6.85
C GLU A 99 54.34 3.44 -8.05
N VAL A 100 54.89 3.61 -9.26
CA VAL A 100 54.23 3.24 -10.51
C VAL A 100 54.99 2.10 -11.17
N TYR A 101 54.28 1.04 -11.51
CA TYR A 101 54.81 -0.10 -12.25
C TYR A 101 53.96 -0.41 -13.49
N GLU A 102 54.49 -1.22 -14.40
CA GLU A 102 53.81 -1.70 -15.59
C GLU A 102 53.43 -3.17 -15.42
N GLU A 103 52.24 -3.54 -15.85
CA GLU A 103 51.74 -4.92 -15.83
C GLU A 103 51.18 -5.29 -17.21
N SER A 104 51.59 -6.44 -17.74
CA SER A 104 51.15 -6.91 -19.06
C SER A 104 49.84 -7.69 -18.99
N TYR A 105 49.09 -7.69 -20.09
CA TYR A 105 47.88 -8.48 -20.23
C TYR A 105 47.77 -9.11 -21.61
N ASP A 106 47.16 -10.29 -21.68
CA ASP A 106 46.62 -10.83 -22.94
C ASP A 106 45.21 -10.27 -23.16
N LYS A 107 44.43 -10.16 -22.08
CA LYS A 107 43.06 -9.63 -22.07
C LYS A 107 42.84 -8.67 -20.90
N LEU A 108 42.01 -7.65 -21.10
CA LEU A 108 41.69 -6.64 -20.10
C LEU A 108 40.17 -6.52 -19.89
N VAL A 109 39.73 -6.36 -18.64
CA VAL A 109 38.33 -6.10 -18.29
C VAL A 109 38.23 -4.80 -17.50
N ILE A 110 37.54 -3.80 -18.04
CA ILE A 110 37.29 -2.52 -17.38
C ILE A 110 35.97 -2.59 -16.61
N ALA A 111 36.05 -2.62 -15.28
CA ALA A 111 34.92 -2.71 -14.35
C ALA A 111 34.95 -1.55 -13.33
N THR A 112 35.34 -0.35 -13.77
CA THR A 112 35.62 0.81 -12.93
C THR A 112 34.37 1.50 -12.34
N GLY A 113 33.18 1.09 -12.78
CA GLY A 113 31.89 1.60 -12.29
C GLY A 113 31.67 3.10 -12.55
N ALA A 114 30.87 3.72 -11.70
CA ALA A 114 30.57 5.16 -11.73
C ALA A 114 30.73 5.77 -10.34
N SER A 115 31.25 6.99 -10.26
CA SER A 115 31.41 7.74 -9.01
C SER A 115 30.33 8.81 -8.86
N PRO A 116 29.95 9.24 -7.63
CA PRO A 116 29.06 10.37 -7.42
C PRO A 116 29.55 11.61 -8.16
N PHE A 117 28.63 12.27 -8.86
CA PHE A 117 28.89 13.54 -9.51
C PHE A 117 28.51 14.67 -8.56
N VAL A 118 29.43 15.60 -8.32
CA VAL A 118 29.16 16.83 -7.57
C VAL A 118 29.47 18.01 -8.48
N PRO A 119 28.47 18.83 -8.89
CA PRO A 119 28.71 20.03 -9.66
C PRO A 119 29.58 21.00 -8.87
N ASN A 120 30.21 21.95 -9.55
CA ASN A 120 30.98 23.00 -8.90
C ASN A 120 30.03 24.03 -8.26
N ILE A 121 29.50 23.69 -7.09
CA ILE A 121 28.62 24.54 -6.27
C ILE A 121 29.49 25.30 -5.27
N LEU A 122 29.20 26.59 -5.09
CA LEU A 122 29.93 27.43 -4.12
C LEU A 122 29.78 26.86 -2.70
N GLY A 123 30.89 26.76 -1.96
CA GLY A 123 30.92 26.30 -0.56
C GLY A 123 30.78 24.79 -0.36
N LYS A 124 30.84 23.98 -1.43
CA LYS A 124 30.72 22.51 -1.37
C LYS A 124 31.81 21.79 -0.57
N ASP A 125 32.92 22.46 -0.26
CA ASP A 125 34.14 21.85 0.30
C ASP A 125 34.12 21.75 1.85
N SER A 126 33.01 22.09 2.49
CA SER A 126 32.82 21.90 3.94
C SER A 126 32.91 20.42 4.33
N GLU A 127 33.53 20.11 5.48
CA GLU A 127 33.59 18.74 6.04
C GLU A 127 32.22 18.19 6.44
N ARG A 128 31.21 19.07 6.58
CA ARG A 128 29.82 18.70 6.88
C ARG A 128 29.04 18.29 5.63
N ILE A 129 29.60 18.50 4.44
CA ILE A 129 29.01 18.12 3.16
C ILE A 129 29.69 16.85 2.68
N THR A 130 28.94 15.77 2.59
CA THR A 130 29.48 14.46 2.25
C THR A 130 28.63 13.74 1.21
N LYS A 131 29.10 12.57 0.81
CA LYS A 131 28.49 11.68 -0.19
C LYS A 131 28.56 10.25 0.31
N LEU A 132 27.83 9.35 -0.33
CA LEU A 132 27.88 7.92 -0.04
C LEU A 132 28.21 7.12 -1.29
N TRP A 133 29.32 6.38 -1.26
CA TRP A 133 29.73 5.53 -2.39
C TRP A 133 30.58 4.33 -1.98
N THR A 134 31.45 4.51 -0.99
CA THR A 134 32.40 3.49 -0.53
C THR A 134 32.21 3.18 0.96
N VAL A 135 32.82 2.09 1.44
CA VAL A 135 32.81 1.75 2.87
C VAL A 135 33.40 2.88 3.74
N PRO A 136 34.54 3.52 3.40
CA PRO A 136 35.02 4.70 4.13
C PRO A 136 34.03 5.86 4.18
N ASP A 137 33.31 6.14 3.09
CA ASP A 137 32.26 7.17 3.09
C ASP A 137 31.14 6.81 4.09
N ALA A 138 30.74 5.53 4.11
CA ALA A 138 29.72 5.03 5.03
C ALA A 138 30.19 5.08 6.50
N ASP A 139 31.44 4.72 6.80
CA ASP A 139 32.02 4.82 8.14
C ASP A 139 32.03 6.27 8.63
N HIS A 140 32.43 7.21 7.76
CA HIS A 140 32.43 8.63 8.06
C HIS A 140 31.02 9.16 8.31
N LEU A 141 30.07 8.83 7.43
CA LEU A 141 28.67 9.25 7.53
C LEU A 141 27.95 8.63 8.74
N HIS A 142 28.24 7.36 9.05
CA HIS A 142 27.72 6.66 10.23
C HIS A 142 28.13 7.37 11.54
N LYS A 143 29.36 7.89 11.61
CA LYS A 143 29.84 8.69 12.73
C LYS A 143 29.15 10.06 12.77
N LEU A 144 29.14 10.80 11.66
CA LEU A 144 28.54 12.14 11.59
C LEU A 144 27.05 12.11 11.91
N ALA A 145 26.29 11.14 11.39
CA ALA A 145 24.86 11.05 11.63
C ALA A 145 24.51 10.97 13.13
N ARG A 146 25.32 10.27 13.94
CA ARG A 146 25.07 10.13 15.39
C ARG A 146 25.46 11.36 16.22
N GLN A 147 26.22 12.28 15.64
CA GLN A 147 26.71 13.48 16.32
C GLN A 147 25.83 14.70 16.03
N ASN A 148 24.89 14.59 15.10
CA ASN A 148 24.07 15.68 14.61
C ASN A 148 22.58 15.34 14.78
N LYS A 149 21.75 16.38 14.75
CA LYS A 149 20.30 16.35 14.94
C LYS A 149 19.53 16.75 13.68
N SER A 150 20.21 17.30 12.67
CA SER A 150 19.59 17.76 11.43
C SER A 150 20.42 17.43 10.20
N ALA A 151 19.75 17.09 9.09
CA ALA A 151 20.40 16.80 7.83
C ALA A 151 19.62 17.32 6.61
N VAL A 152 20.35 17.77 5.58
CA VAL A 152 19.79 17.98 4.23
C VAL A 152 20.32 16.88 3.30
N VAL A 153 19.42 16.19 2.61
CA VAL A 153 19.77 15.27 1.52
C VAL A 153 19.45 15.94 0.19
N VAL A 154 20.41 15.97 -0.73
CA VAL A 154 20.26 16.60 -2.05
C VAL A 154 20.20 15.51 -3.12
N GLY A 155 19.06 15.42 -3.81
CA GLY A 155 18.73 14.45 -4.85
C GLY A 155 17.77 13.36 -4.35
N GLY A 156 16.62 13.23 -4.99
CA GLY A 156 15.53 12.29 -4.71
C GLY A 156 15.58 10.99 -5.54
N GLY A 157 16.79 10.54 -5.90
CA GLY A 157 17.01 9.21 -6.48
C GLY A 157 17.04 8.10 -5.39
N PHE A 158 17.26 6.85 -5.79
CA PHE A 158 17.33 5.69 -4.89
C PHE A 158 18.16 5.95 -3.62
N ILE A 159 19.43 6.31 -3.80
CA ILE A 159 20.38 6.53 -2.69
C ILE A 159 19.92 7.69 -1.80
N GLY A 160 19.40 8.77 -2.39
CA GLY A 160 18.95 9.93 -1.63
C GLY A 160 17.73 9.62 -0.76
N ILE A 161 16.77 8.86 -1.29
CA ILE A 161 15.62 8.40 -0.52
C ILE A 161 16.05 7.45 0.60
N GLU A 162 16.90 6.46 0.30
CA GLU A 162 17.44 5.52 1.30
C GLU A 162 18.20 6.27 2.40
N MET A 163 18.97 7.29 2.06
CA MET A 163 19.67 8.13 3.02
C MET A 163 18.72 8.98 3.85
N ALA A 164 17.70 9.59 3.24
CA ALA A 164 16.69 10.35 3.97
C ALA A 164 15.96 9.46 4.99
N GLU A 165 15.57 8.24 4.59
CA GLU A 165 14.94 7.25 5.49
C GLU A 165 15.87 6.88 6.65
N ASN A 166 17.11 6.50 6.36
CA ASN A 166 18.04 6.01 7.38
C ASN A 166 18.47 7.12 8.35
N LEU A 167 18.61 8.37 7.90
CA LEU A 167 18.88 9.52 8.77
C LEU A 167 17.68 9.89 9.63
N ASN A 168 16.47 9.92 9.05
CA ASN A 168 15.24 10.18 9.81
C ASN A 168 15.04 9.14 10.92
N ARG A 169 15.31 7.87 10.62
CA ARG A 169 15.21 6.76 11.59
C ARG A 169 16.19 6.86 12.75
N LEU A 170 17.35 7.51 12.55
CA LEU A 170 18.29 7.84 13.62
C LEU A 170 17.82 9.03 14.49
N GLY A 171 16.67 9.64 14.17
CA GLY A 171 16.09 10.76 14.90
C GLY A 171 16.53 12.13 14.40
N LEU A 172 17.16 12.23 13.22
CA LEU A 172 17.52 13.52 12.64
C LEU A 172 16.29 14.16 11.98
N LYS A 173 16.18 15.49 12.10
CA LYS A 173 15.27 16.27 11.26
C LYS A 173 15.84 16.34 9.84
N VAL A 174 15.14 15.75 8.87
CA VAL A 174 15.63 15.64 7.49
C VAL A 174 14.83 16.54 6.54
N SER A 175 15.53 17.31 5.71
CA SER A 175 14.96 17.89 4.48
C SER A 175 15.54 17.18 3.26
N LEU A 176 14.68 16.81 2.30
CA LEU A 176 15.07 16.20 1.02
C LEU A 176 14.80 17.19 -0.11
N VAL A 177 15.85 17.61 -0.81
CA VAL A 177 15.78 18.58 -1.91
C VAL A 177 15.98 17.86 -3.24
N GLU A 178 15.02 17.96 -4.16
CA GLU A 178 15.06 17.39 -5.51
C GLU A 178 14.80 18.47 -6.56
N GLY A 179 15.65 18.49 -7.59
CA GLY A 179 15.60 19.52 -8.64
C GLY A 179 14.44 19.35 -9.63
N THR A 180 13.88 18.15 -9.72
CA THR A 180 12.71 17.83 -10.55
C THR A 180 11.42 17.87 -9.73
N ASP A 181 10.28 17.77 -10.42
CA ASP A 181 8.94 17.73 -9.82
C ASP A 181 8.62 16.39 -9.13
N GLN A 182 9.56 15.44 -9.07
CA GLN A 182 9.37 14.16 -8.41
C GLN A 182 10.64 13.47 -7.94
N VAL A 183 10.52 12.75 -6.82
CA VAL A 183 11.45 11.67 -6.48
C VAL A 183 11.29 10.45 -7.41
N MET A 184 12.26 9.53 -7.36
CA MET A 184 12.19 8.20 -7.97
C MET A 184 11.89 8.26 -9.48
N ALA A 185 12.82 8.81 -10.26
CA ALA A 185 12.68 9.02 -11.71
C ALA A 185 12.13 7.83 -12.55
N PRO A 186 12.38 6.55 -12.22
CA PRO A 186 11.75 5.42 -12.92
C PRO A 186 10.21 5.41 -12.87
N MET A 187 9.60 6.02 -11.85
CA MET A 187 8.16 6.17 -11.72
C MET A 187 7.65 7.35 -12.57
N ASP A 188 6.41 7.26 -13.05
CA ASP A 188 5.68 8.43 -13.53
C ASP A 188 5.14 9.26 -12.35
N ILE A 189 4.85 10.52 -12.59
CA ILE A 189 4.57 11.52 -11.55
C ILE A 189 3.40 11.10 -10.64
N GLU A 190 2.31 10.57 -11.17
CA GLU A 190 1.15 10.17 -10.38
C GLU A 190 1.42 8.96 -9.46
N MET A 191 2.40 8.13 -9.82
CA MET A 191 2.89 7.07 -8.95
C MET A 191 3.90 7.61 -7.93
N ALA A 192 4.72 8.60 -8.31
CA ALA A 192 5.66 9.25 -7.41
C ALA A 192 4.97 10.08 -6.31
N GLN A 193 3.79 10.67 -6.59
CA GLN A 193 2.99 11.39 -5.59
C GLN A 193 2.63 10.52 -4.37
N LEU A 194 2.37 9.22 -4.59
CA LEU A 194 2.18 8.26 -3.48
C LEU A 194 3.41 8.17 -2.58
N LEU A 195 4.60 8.25 -3.16
CA LEU A 195 5.86 8.28 -2.43
C LEU A 195 6.09 9.65 -1.76
N HIS A 196 5.71 10.75 -2.40
CA HIS A 196 5.84 12.10 -1.83
C HIS A 196 5.01 12.23 -0.55
N GLN A 197 3.74 11.81 -0.60
CA GLN A 197 2.87 11.73 0.57
C GLN A 197 3.53 10.90 1.66
N ASN A 198 4.00 9.69 1.34
CA ASN A 198 4.59 8.78 2.30
C ASN A 198 5.89 9.34 2.94
N ILE A 199 6.72 10.05 2.18
CA ILE A 199 7.92 10.73 2.68
C ILE A 199 7.55 11.85 3.66
N ARG A 200 6.57 12.69 3.31
CA ARG A 200 6.09 13.80 4.16
C ARG A 200 5.43 13.30 5.45
N GLU A 201 4.60 12.26 5.35
CA GLU A 201 3.95 11.63 6.51
C GLU A 201 4.95 11.00 7.50
N ASN A 202 6.15 10.66 7.04
CA ASN A 202 7.26 10.20 7.89
C ASN A 202 8.10 11.33 8.49
N GLY A 203 7.68 12.58 8.34
CA GLY A 203 8.29 13.75 8.96
C GLY A 203 9.45 14.38 8.18
N VAL A 204 9.67 13.97 6.92
CA VAL A 204 10.69 14.58 6.06
C VAL A 204 10.13 15.79 5.32
N ASP A 205 10.85 16.90 5.40
CA ASP A 205 10.56 18.11 4.62
C ASP A 205 11.00 17.91 3.16
N LEU A 206 10.05 17.50 2.31
CA LEU A 206 10.27 17.22 0.89
C LEU A 206 10.11 18.48 0.05
N ILE A 207 11.19 18.90 -0.62
CA ILE A 207 11.26 20.08 -1.48
C ILE A 207 11.55 19.61 -2.90
N LEU A 208 10.58 19.82 -3.79
CA LEU A 208 10.63 19.44 -5.20
C LEU A 208 10.78 20.69 -6.07
N SER A 209 11.13 20.50 -7.34
CA SER A 209 11.29 21.56 -8.34
C SER A 209 12.25 22.68 -7.93
N ASP A 210 13.21 22.37 -7.06
CA ASP A 210 14.16 23.36 -6.55
C ASP A 210 15.57 22.79 -6.45
N THR A 211 16.56 23.59 -6.84
CA THR A 211 17.94 23.15 -6.97
C THR A 211 18.81 23.94 -6.01
N VAL A 212 19.81 23.28 -5.42
CA VAL A 212 20.82 23.96 -4.61
C VAL A 212 21.65 24.91 -5.46
N GLU A 213 21.74 26.16 -5.03
CA GLU A 213 22.54 27.22 -5.65
C GLU A 213 23.91 27.36 -4.97
N SER A 214 23.94 27.35 -3.63
CA SER A 214 25.17 27.51 -2.86
C SER A 214 25.07 26.91 -1.46
N PHE A 215 26.23 26.67 -0.85
CA PHE A 215 26.39 26.29 0.55
C PHE A 215 27.16 27.37 1.29
N ASN A 216 26.72 27.72 2.49
CA ASN A 216 27.45 28.59 3.41
C ASN A 216 27.73 27.82 4.70
N ASP A 217 29.00 27.55 4.98
CA ASP A 217 29.43 26.92 6.22
C ASP A 217 29.51 27.97 7.34
N ASN A 218 28.73 27.77 8.40
CA ASN A 218 28.64 28.65 9.57
C ASN A 218 29.42 28.08 10.77
N GLY A 219 30.26 27.06 10.58
CA GLY A 219 31.03 26.38 11.62
C GLY A 219 30.29 25.19 12.21
N ASP A 220 29.15 25.42 12.86
CA ASP A 220 28.33 24.34 13.45
C ASP A 220 27.26 23.79 12.49
N THR A 221 26.85 24.60 11.52
CA THR A 221 25.81 24.26 10.54
C THR A 221 26.20 24.72 9.15
N VAL A 222 25.59 24.12 8.14
CA VAL A 222 25.63 24.56 6.75
C VAL A 222 24.28 25.10 6.36
N THR A 223 24.25 26.31 5.83
CA THR A 223 23.07 26.88 5.16
C THR A 223 23.11 26.51 3.68
N VAL A 224 22.09 25.77 3.24
CA VAL A 224 21.85 25.37 1.85
C VAL A 224 20.90 26.40 1.23
N ASN A 225 21.39 27.20 0.28
CA ASN A 225 20.58 28.16 -0.45
C ASN A 225 20.05 27.53 -1.74
N LEU A 226 18.76 27.66 -1.97
CA LEU A 226 18.10 27.12 -3.15
C LEU A 226 17.82 28.22 -4.17
N LYS A 227 17.64 27.83 -5.44
CA LYS A 227 17.37 28.77 -6.54
C LYS A 227 16.06 29.53 -6.39
N SER A 228 15.08 28.98 -5.67
CA SER A 228 13.85 29.71 -5.33
C SER A 228 14.07 30.90 -4.39
N GLY A 229 15.24 30.99 -3.74
CA GLY A 229 15.52 31.92 -2.65
C GLY A 229 15.22 31.35 -1.25
N LYS A 230 14.65 30.13 -1.16
CA LYS A 230 14.53 29.40 0.11
C LYS A 230 15.92 29.01 0.63
N SER A 231 16.13 29.11 1.94
CA SER A 231 17.35 28.64 2.61
C SER A 231 17.00 27.63 3.70
N ILE A 232 17.83 26.59 3.83
CA ILE A 232 17.66 25.52 4.82
C ILE A 232 18.97 25.40 5.59
N THR A 233 18.91 25.34 6.91
CA THR A 233 20.10 25.17 7.76
C THR A 233 20.09 23.78 8.39
N ALA A 234 21.19 23.05 8.27
CA ALA A 234 21.37 21.74 8.89
C ALA A 234 22.84 21.52 9.30
N GLU A 235 23.09 20.56 10.18
CA GLU A 235 24.44 20.26 10.68
C GLU A 235 25.20 19.28 9.77
N LEU A 236 24.47 18.58 8.88
CA LEU A 236 24.97 17.60 7.92
C LEU A 236 24.29 17.77 6.56
N VAL A 237 25.06 17.65 5.48
CA VAL A 237 24.52 17.61 4.11
C VAL A 237 25.01 16.35 3.40
N VAL A 238 24.10 15.61 2.77
CA VAL A 238 24.42 14.42 1.97
C VAL A 238 24.06 14.66 0.51
N LEU A 239 25.07 14.59 -0.36
CA LEU A 239 24.91 14.78 -1.81
C LEU A 239 24.66 13.44 -2.51
N SER A 240 23.52 13.35 -3.19
CA SER A 240 23.05 12.20 -3.99
C SER A 240 22.49 12.65 -5.35
N ILE A 241 23.21 13.53 -6.03
CA ILE A 241 22.79 14.21 -7.27
C ILE A 241 23.24 13.49 -8.56
N GLY A 242 23.29 12.17 -8.50
CA GLY A 242 23.67 11.30 -9.63
C GLY A 242 25.16 10.96 -9.69
N THR A 243 25.54 10.29 -10.78
CA THR A 243 26.86 9.66 -10.93
C THR A 243 27.45 9.92 -12.31
N LYS A 244 28.78 9.81 -12.43
CA LYS A 244 29.53 9.87 -13.68
C LYS A 244 30.33 8.59 -13.88
N PRO A 245 30.34 7.98 -15.08
CA PRO A 245 31.13 6.78 -15.36
C PRO A 245 32.63 7.04 -15.20
N ASN A 246 33.35 6.08 -14.62
CA ASN A 246 34.80 6.14 -14.38
C ASN A 246 35.58 5.65 -15.62
N SER A 247 35.30 6.24 -16.78
CA SER A 247 35.81 5.80 -18.09
C SER A 247 37.07 6.50 -18.56
N LYS A 248 37.62 7.45 -17.78
CA LYS A 248 38.74 8.29 -18.23
C LYS A 248 39.94 7.48 -18.73
N ILE A 249 40.30 6.40 -18.05
CA ILE A 249 41.40 5.52 -18.47
C ILE A 249 41.13 4.83 -19.81
N ALA A 250 39.86 4.57 -20.13
CA ALA A 250 39.43 3.98 -21.39
C ALA A 250 39.46 5.03 -22.51
N SER A 251 38.89 6.21 -22.26
CA SER A 251 38.89 7.31 -23.24
C SER A 251 40.31 7.78 -23.57
N ASP A 252 41.18 7.91 -22.57
CA ASP A 252 42.59 8.31 -22.75
C ASP A 252 43.37 7.24 -23.55
N ALA A 253 42.90 5.99 -23.55
CA ALA A 253 43.45 4.89 -24.35
C ALA A 253 42.77 4.74 -25.73
N GLY A 254 41.89 5.67 -26.13
CA GLY A 254 41.20 5.62 -27.42
C GLY A 254 40.11 4.54 -27.52
N ILE A 255 39.59 4.07 -26.38
CA ILE A 255 38.36 3.27 -26.34
C ILE A 255 37.16 4.20 -26.53
N LYS A 256 36.23 3.79 -27.40
CA LYS A 256 35.04 4.59 -27.73
C LYS A 256 34.16 4.79 -26.50
N CYS A 257 33.86 6.04 -26.23
CA CYS A 257 32.94 6.46 -25.19
C CYS A 257 31.93 7.44 -25.78
N THR A 258 30.71 7.41 -25.28
CA THR A 258 29.68 8.41 -25.57
C THR A 258 30.09 9.80 -25.05
N ASP A 259 29.40 10.86 -25.49
CA ASP A 259 29.60 12.23 -25.00
C ASP A 259 29.41 12.35 -23.47
N ARG A 260 28.59 11.48 -22.89
CA ARG A 260 28.36 11.39 -21.44
C ARG A 260 29.44 10.59 -20.70
N GLY A 261 30.41 10.03 -21.43
CA GLY A 261 31.54 9.28 -20.91
C GLY A 261 31.26 7.81 -20.65
N PHE A 262 30.15 7.22 -21.09
CA PHE A 262 29.96 5.78 -20.96
C PHE A 262 30.70 5.03 -22.07
N ILE A 263 31.37 3.93 -21.75
CA ILE A 263 32.08 3.08 -22.71
C ILE A 263 31.07 2.35 -23.60
N GLU A 264 31.28 2.38 -24.90
CA GLU A 264 30.49 1.62 -25.86
C GLU A 264 31.00 0.18 -25.96
N VAL A 265 30.08 -0.78 -25.88
CA VAL A 265 30.38 -2.21 -25.99
C VAL A 265 29.39 -2.92 -26.92
N SER A 266 29.82 -4.06 -27.46
CA SER A 266 28.91 -5.02 -28.10
C SER A 266 28.10 -5.82 -27.08
N ASP A 267 27.13 -6.61 -27.54
CA ASP A 267 26.36 -7.52 -26.69
C ASP A 267 27.24 -8.59 -25.99
N ASN A 268 28.45 -8.84 -26.49
CA ASN A 268 29.45 -9.73 -25.88
C ASN A 268 30.31 -9.01 -24.82
N MET A 269 29.99 -7.76 -24.45
CA MET A 269 30.73 -6.88 -23.53
C MET A 269 32.11 -6.44 -24.06
N LEU A 270 32.36 -6.59 -25.36
CA LEU A 270 33.62 -6.22 -26.00
C LEU A 270 33.62 -4.74 -26.39
N THR A 271 34.75 -4.06 -26.19
CA THR A 271 34.93 -2.67 -26.65
C THR A 271 35.27 -2.63 -28.15
N ASN A 272 35.71 -1.48 -28.67
CA ASN A 272 36.29 -1.38 -30.02
C ASN A 272 37.71 -1.97 -30.14
N ASP A 273 38.19 -2.67 -29.11
CA ASP A 273 39.43 -3.44 -29.08
C ASP A 273 39.09 -4.92 -28.77
N GLU A 274 39.65 -5.86 -29.52
CA GLU A 274 39.37 -7.30 -29.40
C GLU A 274 39.93 -7.96 -28.12
N ASP A 275 40.82 -7.26 -27.43
CA ASP A 275 41.44 -7.71 -26.20
C ASP A 275 40.88 -7.02 -24.96
N ILE A 276 39.97 -6.05 -25.11
CA ILE A 276 39.45 -5.25 -24.01
C ILE A 276 37.93 -5.35 -23.93
N TYR A 277 37.46 -5.80 -22.77
CA TYR A 277 36.06 -5.84 -22.38
C TYR A 277 35.75 -4.72 -21.39
N ALA A 278 34.49 -4.30 -21.31
CA ALA A 278 34.03 -3.37 -20.27
C ALA A 278 32.67 -3.82 -19.72
N VAL A 279 32.45 -3.66 -18.40
CA VAL A 279 31.29 -4.20 -17.70
C VAL A 279 30.82 -3.31 -16.54
N GLY A 280 29.53 -3.37 -16.23
CA GLY A 280 28.91 -2.65 -15.10
C GLY A 280 28.59 -1.19 -15.39
N ASP A 281 28.61 -0.34 -14.37
CA ASP A 281 28.08 1.03 -14.45
C ASP A 281 28.85 1.99 -15.38
N VAL A 282 30.00 1.56 -15.90
CA VAL A 282 30.82 2.35 -16.82
C VAL A 282 30.37 2.23 -18.28
N ILE A 283 29.49 1.27 -18.63
CA ILE A 283 29.10 0.96 -20.02
C ILE A 283 27.70 1.43 -20.41
N MET A 284 27.49 1.58 -21.71
CA MET A 284 26.17 1.56 -22.34
C MET A 284 25.76 0.14 -22.71
N VAL A 285 24.47 -0.16 -22.66
CA VAL A 285 23.86 -1.41 -23.10
C VAL A 285 22.59 -1.16 -23.90
N THR A 286 22.15 -2.16 -24.64
CA THR A 286 20.93 -2.11 -25.45
C THR A 286 19.68 -2.17 -24.56
N ASP A 287 18.71 -1.29 -24.80
CA ASP A 287 17.37 -1.39 -24.22
C ASP A 287 16.66 -2.64 -24.75
N PHE A 288 16.11 -3.46 -23.84
CA PHE A 288 15.48 -4.73 -24.21
C PHE A 288 14.28 -4.57 -25.17
N GLN A 289 13.55 -3.45 -25.09
CA GLN A 289 12.27 -3.31 -25.78
C GLN A 289 12.36 -2.53 -27.08
N PHE A 290 13.26 -1.56 -27.17
CA PHE A 290 13.36 -0.60 -28.26
C PHE A 290 14.74 -0.60 -28.94
N GLY A 291 15.72 -1.33 -28.41
CA GLY A 291 17.04 -1.48 -29.04
C GLY A 291 17.94 -0.23 -28.98
N ASN A 292 17.47 0.86 -28.36
CA ASN A 292 18.28 2.07 -28.20
C ASN A 292 19.32 1.91 -27.09
N SER A 293 20.42 2.65 -27.18
CA SER A 293 21.51 2.61 -26.21
C SER A 293 21.13 3.31 -24.89
N ILE A 294 21.31 2.65 -23.75
CA ILE A 294 21.02 3.15 -22.40
C ILE A 294 22.16 2.84 -21.40
N PRO A 295 22.38 3.65 -20.36
CA PRO A 295 23.44 3.40 -19.38
C PRO A 295 23.09 2.25 -18.42
N SER A 296 24.07 1.42 -18.07
CA SER A 296 23.91 0.24 -17.19
C SER A 296 24.07 0.59 -15.71
N MET A 297 23.12 1.28 -15.07
CA MET A 297 23.29 1.79 -13.70
C MET A 297 22.66 0.92 -12.60
N LEU A 298 22.75 -0.42 -12.70
CA LEU A 298 22.14 -1.34 -11.72
C LEU A 298 23.02 -2.56 -11.45
N ALA A 299 23.05 -3.00 -10.18
CA ALA A 299 23.90 -4.10 -9.72
C ALA A 299 23.57 -5.46 -10.35
N GLY A 300 22.29 -5.76 -10.58
CA GLY A 300 21.85 -7.00 -11.23
C GLY A 300 22.44 -7.17 -12.63
N PRO A 301 22.21 -6.22 -13.55
CA PRO A 301 22.90 -6.15 -14.84
C PRO A 301 24.43 -6.21 -14.72
N ALA A 302 25.05 -5.41 -13.84
CA ALA A 302 26.50 -5.39 -13.68
C ALA A 302 27.11 -6.78 -13.37
N ASN A 303 26.48 -7.56 -12.48
CA ASN A 303 26.91 -8.92 -12.18
C ASN A 303 26.80 -9.86 -13.39
N LYS A 304 25.73 -9.72 -14.19
CA LYS A 304 25.52 -10.48 -15.43
C LYS A 304 26.56 -10.10 -16.49
N HIS A 305 26.87 -8.82 -16.64
CA HIS A 305 27.91 -8.33 -17.56
C HIS A 305 29.27 -8.96 -17.24
N GLY A 306 29.66 -8.95 -15.95
CA GLY A 306 30.90 -9.60 -15.51
C GLY A 306 30.96 -11.09 -15.85
N ARG A 307 29.84 -11.81 -15.64
CA ARG A 307 29.74 -13.22 -16.03
C ARG A 307 29.88 -13.43 -17.54
N ILE A 308 29.19 -12.63 -18.34
CA ILE A 308 29.22 -12.72 -19.81
C ILE A 308 30.63 -12.46 -20.35
N ALA A 309 31.30 -11.42 -19.84
CA ALA A 309 32.68 -11.14 -20.20
C ALA A 309 33.61 -12.33 -19.87
N ALA A 310 33.46 -12.94 -18.69
CA ALA A 310 34.22 -14.13 -18.33
C ALA A 310 33.90 -15.34 -19.22
N ASP A 311 32.64 -15.58 -19.56
CA ASP A 311 32.23 -16.64 -20.49
C ASP A 311 32.91 -16.46 -21.87
N ASN A 312 32.95 -15.23 -22.39
CA ASN A 312 33.58 -14.91 -23.67
C ASN A 312 35.11 -15.00 -23.62
N LEU A 313 35.74 -14.58 -22.51
CA LEU A 313 37.16 -14.79 -22.26
C LEU A 313 37.52 -16.27 -22.17
N GLY A 314 36.63 -17.11 -21.64
CA GLY A 314 36.76 -18.56 -21.60
C GLY A 314 36.43 -19.27 -22.92
N GLY A 315 36.22 -18.53 -24.01
CA GLY A 315 35.97 -19.09 -25.35
C GLY A 315 34.51 -19.47 -25.65
N MET A 316 33.55 -19.03 -24.83
CA MET A 316 32.12 -19.19 -25.12
C MET A 316 31.60 -18.04 -25.99
N ASN A 317 30.39 -18.19 -26.54
CA ASN A 317 29.68 -17.11 -27.23
C ASN A 317 28.45 -16.68 -26.42
N SER A 318 28.68 -15.91 -25.37
CA SER A 318 27.65 -15.38 -24.48
C SER A 318 27.32 -13.91 -24.82
N GLU A 319 26.04 -13.59 -24.83
CA GLU A 319 25.52 -12.28 -25.20
C GLU A 319 24.60 -11.71 -24.12
N TYR A 320 24.66 -10.40 -23.92
CA TYR A 320 23.74 -9.66 -23.07
C TYR A 320 22.49 -9.28 -23.87
N ARG A 321 21.38 -9.95 -23.58
CA ARG A 321 20.11 -9.76 -24.29
C ARG A 321 19.32 -8.56 -23.75
N GLY A 322 19.93 -7.39 -23.75
CA GLY A 322 19.31 -6.11 -23.41
C GLY A 322 18.83 -5.95 -21.95
N MET A 323 18.67 -4.69 -21.54
CA MET A 323 18.30 -4.27 -20.19
C MET A 323 16.84 -3.82 -20.11
N GLN A 324 16.11 -4.29 -19.09
CA GLN A 324 14.73 -3.87 -18.78
C GLN A 324 14.64 -2.80 -17.68
N ALA A 325 15.78 -2.47 -17.05
CA ALA A 325 15.87 -1.53 -15.92
C ALA A 325 14.92 -1.85 -14.74
N THR A 326 14.71 -3.14 -14.46
CA THR A 326 13.93 -3.59 -13.29
C THR A 326 14.61 -3.14 -12.00
N SER A 327 13.85 -2.45 -11.14
CA SER A 327 14.34 -1.87 -9.88
C SER A 327 13.26 -1.89 -8.81
N VAL A 328 13.68 -2.01 -7.56
CA VAL A 328 12.82 -1.90 -6.37
C VAL A 328 13.57 -1.06 -5.33
N ALA A 329 12.84 -0.20 -4.62
CA ALA A 329 13.37 0.58 -3.51
C ALA A 329 12.42 0.51 -2.32
N LYS A 330 13.00 0.51 -1.11
CA LYS A 330 12.27 0.85 0.10
C LYS A 330 12.22 2.38 0.24
N VAL A 331 11.04 2.88 0.57
CA VAL A 331 10.73 4.29 0.78
C VAL A 331 9.93 4.34 2.08
N PHE A 332 10.61 4.41 3.21
CA PHE A 332 10.00 4.32 4.54
C PHE A 332 9.12 3.06 4.64
N ASP A 333 7.81 3.22 4.88
CA ASP A 333 6.88 2.09 5.04
C ASP A 333 6.38 1.51 3.71
N MET A 334 6.78 2.08 2.58
CA MET A 334 6.38 1.64 1.26
C MET A 334 7.56 1.05 0.49
N HIS A 335 7.24 0.14 -0.43
CA HIS A 335 8.12 -0.33 -1.48
C HIS A 335 7.65 0.26 -2.81
N ALA A 336 8.60 0.55 -3.68
CA ALA A 336 8.38 1.11 -4.99
C ALA A 336 9.14 0.26 -6.02
N GLY A 337 8.41 -0.43 -6.90
CA GLY A 337 8.96 -1.30 -7.93
C GLY A 337 8.65 -0.80 -9.34
N ALA A 338 9.62 -0.84 -10.25
CA ALA A 338 9.46 -0.46 -11.65
C ALA A 338 10.18 -1.43 -12.58
N THR A 339 9.60 -1.69 -13.75
CA THR A 339 10.22 -2.53 -14.80
C THR A 339 9.75 -2.09 -16.18
N GLY A 340 10.64 -2.17 -17.18
CA GLY A 340 10.35 -1.75 -18.54
C GLY A 340 10.41 -0.23 -18.72
N SER A 341 9.44 0.32 -19.44
CA SER A 341 9.40 1.75 -19.80
C SER A 341 8.25 2.45 -19.09
N ASN A 342 8.49 3.70 -18.67
CA ASN A 342 7.48 4.62 -18.15
C ASN A 342 6.92 5.53 -19.27
N GLU A 343 5.85 6.28 -19.00
CA GLU A 343 5.22 7.13 -20.02
C GLU A 343 6.18 8.22 -20.52
N LYS A 344 7.00 8.80 -19.62
CA LYS A 344 8.04 9.78 -19.99
C LYS A 344 8.97 9.26 -21.10
N LYS A 345 9.44 8.02 -20.96
CA LYS A 345 10.30 7.36 -21.95
C LYS A 345 9.55 7.08 -23.25
N LEU A 346 8.34 6.53 -23.20
CA LEU A 346 7.55 6.28 -24.42
C LEU A 346 7.27 7.57 -25.20
N ASN A 347 6.92 8.65 -24.50
CA ASN A 347 6.71 9.96 -25.09
C ASN A 347 8.00 10.51 -25.74
N SER A 348 9.17 10.29 -25.11
CA SER A 348 10.47 10.68 -25.70
C SER A 348 10.83 9.91 -26.98
N LEU A 349 10.25 8.72 -27.16
CA LEU A 349 10.36 7.91 -28.38
C LEU A 349 9.28 8.26 -29.44
N GLY A 350 8.41 9.24 -29.15
CA GLY A 350 7.34 9.69 -30.04
C GLY A 350 6.05 8.87 -29.98
N LEU A 351 5.96 7.89 -29.07
CA LEU A 351 4.74 7.09 -28.88
C LEU A 351 3.71 7.89 -28.07
N LYS A 352 2.44 7.75 -28.41
CA LYS A 352 1.34 8.52 -27.82
C LYS A 352 0.29 7.62 -27.17
N LYS A 353 -0.11 7.98 -25.94
CA LYS A 353 -1.24 7.34 -25.24
C LYS A 353 -2.52 7.46 -26.06
N GLY A 354 -3.33 6.40 -26.11
CA GLY A 354 -4.55 6.33 -26.91
C GLY A 354 -4.34 6.06 -28.40
N ILE A 355 -3.09 6.06 -28.87
CA ILE A 355 -2.72 5.75 -30.26
C ILE A 355 -1.83 4.51 -30.28
N ASP A 356 -0.68 4.56 -29.61
CA ASP A 356 0.33 3.51 -29.64
C ASP A 356 0.29 2.63 -28.38
N TYR A 357 -0.08 3.22 -27.25
CA TYR A 357 -0.16 2.54 -25.96
C TYR A 357 -1.35 3.01 -25.13
N GLU A 358 -1.71 2.21 -24.14
CA GLU A 358 -2.66 2.55 -23.09
C GLU A 358 -2.06 2.32 -21.71
N THR A 359 -2.67 2.94 -20.69
CA THR A 359 -2.29 2.75 -19.30
C THR A 359 -3.48 2.48 -18.41
N LEU A 360 -3.24 1.74 -17.34
CA LEU A 360 -4.19 1.55 -16.24
C LEU A 360 -3.51 1.79 -14.91
N ILE A 361 -4.30 2.19 -13.92
CA ILE A 361 -3.90 2.27 -12.52
C ILE A 361 -5.00 1.62 -11.69
N ILE A 362 -4.64 0.55 -10.98
CA ILE A 362 -5.54 -0.22 -10.12
C ILE A 362 -4.96 -0.35 -8.72
N THR A 363 -5.85 -0.51 -7.74
CA THR A 363 -5.46 -0.77 -6.35
C THR A 363 -5.90 -2.19 -5.98
N GLN A 364 -4.98 -3.01 -5.47
CA GLN A 364 -5.22 -4.41 -5.09
C GLN A 364 -4.43 -4.76 -3.82
N ASN A 365 -4.93 -5.69 -3.00
CA ASN A 365 -4.17 -6.15 -1.84
C ASN A 365 -3.00 -7.06 -2.23
N ASN A 366 -1.95 -7.04 -1.41
CA ASN A 366 -0.83 -7.98 -1.49
C ASN A 366 -1.29 -9.46 -1.38
N HIS A 367 -2.31 -9.74 -0.55
CA HIS A 367 -2.93 -11.06 -0.39
C HIS A 367 -4.42 -10.97 -0.02
N ALA A 368 -5.06 -12.10 0.29
CA ALA A 368 -6.49 -12.17 0.58
C ALA A 368 -6.87 -11.25 1.74
N GLY A 369 -7.90 -10.42 1.55
CA GLY A 369 -8.31 -9.39 2.53
C GLY A 369 -8.85 -9.95 3.86
N TYR A 370 -9.41 -11.16 3.87
CA TYR A 370 -9.83 -11.78 5.13
C TYR A 370 -8.64 -12.30 5.96
N TYR A 371 -7.43 -12.37 5.40
CA TYR A 371 -6.23 -12.81 6.10
C TYR A 371 -5.53 -11.61 6.76
N PRO A 372 -5.06 -11.72 8.02
CA PRO A 372 -4.41 -10.62 8.73
C PRO A 372 -3.19 -10.04 7.99
N GLY A 373 -3.00 -8.73 8.07
CA GLY A 373 -1.86 -8.04 7.47
C GLY A 373 -2.01 -7.72 5.97
N ALA A 374 -3.21 -7.85 5.41
CA ALA A 374 -3.44 -7.46 4.01
C ALA A 374 -3.29 -5.94 3.87
N VAL A 375 -2.44 -5.53 2.94
CA VAL A 375 -2.15 -4.14 2.64
C VAL A 375 -2.37 -3.87 1.16
N PRO A 376 -2.88 -2.68 0.79
CA PRO A 376 -3.08 -2.33 -0.61
C PRO A 376 -1.76 -1.96 -1.31
N MET A 377 -1.74 -2.23 -2.60
CA MET A 377 -0.73 -1.81 -3.57
C MET A 377 -1.42 -1.13 -4.75
N VAL A 378 -0.82 -0.05 -5.24
CA VAL A 378 -1.23 0.62 -6.48
C VAL A 378 -0.33 0.10 -7.59
N ILE A 379 -0.95 -0.43 -8.65
CA ILE A 379 -0.27 -0.99 -9.82
C ILE A 379 -0.64 -0.15 -11.02
N LYS A 380 0.37 0.41 -11.66
CA LYS A 380 0.30 0.96 -13.01
C LYS A 380 0.88 -0.04 -14.01
N MET A 381 0.17 -0.25 -15.11
CA MET A 381 0.65 -1.05 -16.23
C MET A 381 0.51 -0.26 -17.53
N ILE A 382 1.51 -0.33 -18.38
CA ILE A 382 1.62 0.36 -19.67
C ILE A 382 1.77 -0.72 -20.74
N PHE A 383 0.89 -0.72 -21.73
CA PHE A 383 0.80 -1.80 -22.72
C PHE A 383 0.42 -1.25 -24.10
N ALA A 384 0.75 -1.98 -25.15
CA ALA A 384 0.38 -1.62 -26.53
C ALA A 384 -1.14 -1.52 -26.66
N LYS A 385 -1.63 -0.59 -27.48
CA LYS A 385 -3.07 -0.34 -27.62
C LYS A 385 -3.88 -1.59 -28.01
N ASP A 386 -3.26 -2.50 -28.76
CA ASP A 386 -3.84 -3.78 -29.18
C ASP A 386 -3.60 -4.93 -28.19
N GLY A 387 -2.90 -4.68 -27.07
CA GLY A 387 -2.55 -5.67 -26.06
C GLY A 387 -1.39 -6.60 -26.43
N SER A 388 -0.75 -6.41 -27.58
CA SER A 388 0.30 -7.29 -28.11
C SER A 388 1.61 -7.27 -27.30
N LYS A 389 1.83 -6.24 -26.48
CA LYS A 389 3.06 -6.06 -25.71
C LYS A 389 2.80 -5.33 -24.41
N ILE A 390 3.49 -5.74 -23.34
CA ILE A 390 3.61 -4.96 -22.12
C ILE A 390 4.85 -4.07 -22.22
N TYR A 391 4.67 -2.76 -22.16
CA TYR A 391 5.78 -1.79 -22.22
C TYR A 391 6.43 -1.58 -20.86
N GLY A 392 5.67 -1.65 -19.77
CA GLY A 392 6.23 -1.48 -18.43
C GLY A 392 5.19 -1.55 -17.33
N SER A 393 5.67 -1.60 -16.10
CA SER A 393 4.83 -1.54 -14.91
C SER A 393 5.54 -0.82 -13.77
N GLN A 394 4.74 -0.16 -12.94
CA GLN A 394 5.15 0.56 -11.74
C GLN A 394 4.22 0.16 -10.62
N ILE A 395 4.75 -0.12 -9.44
CA ILE A 395 3.98 -0.62 -8.30
C ILE A 395 4.46 0.08 -7.04
N VAL A 396 3.51 0.60 -6.25
CA VAL A 396 3.78 1.25 -4.96
C VAL A 396 2.85 0.64 -3.90
N GLY A 397 3.40 0.22 -2.77
CA GLY A 397 2.62 -0.33 -1.65
C GLY A 397 3.52 -0.85 -0.52
N MET A 398 2.96 -1.22 0.63
CA MET A 398 3.78 -1.60 1.80
C MET A 398 4.38 -3.01 1.72
N ASP A 399 3.78 -3.91 0.93
CA ASP A 399 4.20 -5.31 0.89
C ASP A 399 3.83 -5.98 -0.42
N GLY A 400 4.58 -7.01 -0.82
CA GLY A 400 4.33 -7.81 -2.03
C GLY A 400 4.59 -7.11 -3.37
N VAL A 401 5.19 -5.91 -3.34
CA VAL A 401 5.53 -5.10 -4.51
C VAL A 401 6.58 -5.79 -5.38
N ASP A 402 7.68 -6.22 -4.75
CA ASP A 402 8.79 -6.96 -5.35
C ASP A 402 8.29 -8.18 -6.14
N LYS A 403 7.45 -9.02 -5.54
CA LYS A 403 6.88 -10.22 -6.19
C LYS A 403 6.15 -9.87 -7.50
N ARG A 404 5.33 -8.82 -7.49
CA ARG A 404 4.53 -8.42 -8.68
C ARG A 404 5.44 -7.77 -9.73
N THR A 405 6.41 -6.98 -9.31
CA THR A 405 7.43 -6.42 -10.20
C THR A 405 8.22 -7.52 -10.90
N ASP A 406 8.65 -8.56 -10.18
CA ASP A 406 9.41 -9.68 -10.74
C ASP A 406 8.59 -10.54 -11.72
N VAL A 407 7.32 -10.81 -11.40
CA VAL A 407 6.40 -11.54 -12.30
C VAL A 407 6.22 -10.77 -13.61
N ILE A 408 5.94 -9.46 -13.54
CA ILE A 408 5.74 -8.64 -14.74
C ILE A 408 7.07 -8.45 -15.49
N ALA A 409 8.20 -8.30 -14.80
CA ALA A 409 9.51 -8.23 -15.44
C ALA A 409 9.83 -9.52 -16.22
N THR A 410 9.49 -10.67 -15.64
CA THR A 410 9.63 -11.98 -16.30
C THR A 410 8.72 -12.08 -17.52
N ALA A 411 7.46 -11.66 -17.39
CA ALA A 411 6.50 -11.65 -18.50
C ALA A 411 6.99 -10.77 -19.67
N ILE A 412 7.44 -9.54 -19.39
CA ILE A 412 8.05 -8.65 -20.40
C ILE A 412 9.25 -9.34 -21.06
N ARG A 413 10.12 -9.99 -20.29
CA ARG A 413 11.32 -10.67 -20.79
C ARG A 413 11.00 -11.81 -21.75
N LEU A 414 9.86 -12.47 -21.56
CA LEU A 414 9.37 -13.56 -22.41
C LEU A 414 8.49 -13.07 -23.58
N GLY A 415 8.28 -11.76 -23.72
CA GLY A 415 7.44 -11.19 -24.77
C GLY A 415 5.94 -11.40 -24.56
N ALA A 416 5.51 -11.55 -23.30
CA ALA A 416 4.11 -11.75 -22.95
C ALA A 416 3.20 -10.59 -23.39
N THR A 417 2.00 -10.95 -23.83
CA THR A 417 0.89 -10.07 -24.18
C THR A 417 -0.01 -9.81 -22.96
N VAL A 418 -0.97 -8.90 -23.08
CA VAL A 418 -2.03 -8.71 -22.06
C VAL A 418 -2.84 -10.00 -21.84
N GLN A 419 -3.03 -10.80 -22.88
CA GLN A 419 -3.77 -12.07 -22.76
C GLN A 419 -2.99 -13.07 -21.89
N ASP A 420 -1.67 -13.17 -22.07
CA ASP A 420 -0.84 -14.05 -21.26
C ASP A 420 -0.89 -13.65 -19.77
N ILE A 421 -0.89 -12.34 -19.46
CA ILE A 421 -1.03 -11.83 -18.09
C ILE A 421 -2.34 -12.29 -17.42
N LYS A 422 -3.44 -12.38 -18.19
CA LYS A 422 -4.74 -12.88 -17.69
C LYS A 422 -4.67 -14.36 -17.34
N GLU A 423 -3.88 -15.13 -18.07
CA GLU A 423 -3.80 -16.60 -17.98
C GLU A 423 -2.74 -17.09 -16.99
N LEU A 424 -1.89 -16.21 -16.46
CA LEU A 424 -0.86 -16.58 -15.48
C LEU A 424 -1.46 -17.32 -14.26
N GLU A 425 -1.02 -18.56 -14.06
CA GLU A 425 -1.32 -19.34 -12.85
C GLU A 425 -0.22 -19.08 -11.80
N LEU A 426 -0.54 -18.25 -10.80
CA LEU A 426 0.39 -17.87 -9.75
C LEU A 426 0.07 -18.58 -8.42
N GLY A 427 1.10 -18.81 -7.60
CA GLY A 427 0.95 -19.47 -6.32
C GLY A 427 -0.04 -18.74 -5.39
N TYR A 428 -1.09 -19.46 -4.97
CA TYR A 428 -2.13 -18.94 -4.07
C TYR A 428 -2.14 -19.70 -2.74
N GLY A 429 -2.02 -18.91 -1.68
CA GLY A 429 -2.48 -19.22 -0.32
C GLY A 429 -2.90 -17.90 0.33
N PRO A 430 -3.84 -17.90 1.29
CA PRO A 430 -4.42 -16.67 1.83
C PRO A 430 -3.41 -15.65 2.38
N ALA A 431 -2.28 -16.14 2.92
CA ALA A 431 -1.18 -15.33 3.45
C ALA A 431 -0.27 -14.70 2.38
N PHE A 432 -0.35 -15.15 1.12
CA PHE A 432 0.63 -14.82 0.08
C PHE A 432 0.01 -14.15 -1.14
N SER A 433 -1.25 -14.47 -1.46
CA SER A 433 -1.96 -13.88 -2.61
C SER A 433 -3.48 -13.97 -2.43
N SER A 434 -4.20 -13.63 -3.50
CA SER A 434 -5.64 -13.78 -3.68
C SER A 434 -5.91 -14.81 -4.78
N ALA A 435 -7.14 -15.34 -4.85
CA ALA A 435 -7.52 -16.30 -5.89
C ALA A 435 -7.29 -15.76 -7.32
N LYS A 436 -7.34 -14.43 -7.48
CA LYS A 436 -6.82 -13.71 -8.65
C LYS A 436 -5.71 -12.80 -8.14
N ASP A 437 -4.47 -13.05 -8.57
CA ASP A 437 -3.35 -12.22 -8.15
C ASP A 437 -3.53 -10.78 -8.66
N PRO A 438 -3.02 -9.76 -7.97
CA PRO A 438 -2.92 -8.40 -8.50
C PRO A 438 -2.38 -8.30 -9.94
N VAL A 439 -1.45 -9.18 -10.35
CA VAL A 439 -1.01 -9.26 -11.76
C VAL A 439 -2.14 -9.70 -12.69
N ASN A 440 -2.89 -10.75 -12.34
CA ASN A 440 -4.05 -11.18 -13.14
C ASN A 440 -5.10 -10.08 -13.21
N MET A 441 -5.35 -9.38 -12.09
CA MET A 441 -6.27 -8.25 -12.05
C MET A 441 -5.85 -7.12 -12.99
N ALA A 442 -4.56 -6.81 -13.08
CA ALA A 442 -4.04 -5.86 -14.08
C ALA A 442 -4.30 -6.36 -15.50
N GLY A 443 -4.08 -7.66 -15.78
CA GLY A 443 -4.41 -8.27 -17.07
C GLY A 443 -5.88 -8.18 -17.43
N PHE A 444 -6.79 -8.49 -16.49
CA PHE A 444 -8.24 -8.40 -16.73
C PHE A 444 -8.69 -6.97 -17.01
N VAL A 445 -8.16 -5.99 -16.25
CA VAL A 445 -8.51 -4.58 -16.46
C VAL A 445 -7.91 -4.06 -17.77
N ALA A 446 -6.70 -4.46 -18.15
CA ALA A 446 -6.13 -4.12 -19.45
C ALA A 446 -6.98 -4.70 -20.60
N GLY A 447 -7.40 -5.96 -20.49
CA GLY A 447 -8.35 -6.56 -21.43
C GLY A 447 -9.64 -5.76 -21.55
N ASN A 448 -10.22 -5.34 -20.42
CA ASN A 448 -11.41 -4.50 -20.42
C ASN A 448 -11.20 -3.12 -21.08
N VAL A 449 -10.01 -2.54 -20.99
CA VAL A 449 -9.67 -1.28 -21.68
C VAL A 449 -9.60 -1.51 -23.19
N ILE A 450 -8.94 -2.58 -23.63
CA ILE A 450 -8.81 -2.96 -25.04
C ILE A 450 -10.19 -3.24 -25.66
N ASP A 451 -11.03 -3.99 -24.94
CA ASP A 451 -12.38 -4.35 -25.37
C ASP A 451 -13.38 -3.18 -25.27
N GLY A 452 -12.95 -2.00 -24.82
CA GLY A 452 -13.80 -0.82 -24.65
C GLY A 452 -14.86 -0.97 -23.54
N LEU A 453 -14.66 -1.91 -22.62
CA LEU A 453 -15.57 -2.19 -21.50
C LEU A 453 -15.38 -1.22 -20.33
N VAL A 454 -14.25 -0.51 -20.27
CA VAL A 454 -13.98 0.57 -19.31
C VAL A 454 -13.10 1.65 -19.95
N LYS A 455 -13.31 2.91 -19.57
CA LYS A 455 -12.44 4.04 -19.90
C LYS A 455 -11.98 4.70 -18.59
N PHE A 456 -10.69 4.98 -18.48
CA PHE A 456 -10.14 5.73 -17.35
C PHE A 456 -10.07 7.22 -17.67
N ALA A 457 -10.38 8.06 -16.67
CA ALA A 457 -10.10 9.48 -16.76
C ALA A 457 -8.59 9.75 -16.66
N ASP A 458 -8.17 10.93 -17.10
CA ASP A 458 -6.85 11.45 -16.72
C ASP A 458 -6.83 11.67 -15.20
N TRP A 459 -5.70 11.37 -14.55
CA TRP A 459 -5.56 11.51 -13.11
C TRP A 459 -5.64 12.97 -12.67
N LYS A 460 -5.23 13.94 -13.51
CA LYS A 460 -5.27 15.38 -13.17
C LYS A 460 -6.68 15.97 -13.09
N LEU A 461 -7.66 15.29 -13.69
CA LEU A 461 -9.01 15.80 -14.00
C LEU A 461 -9.03 17.13 -14.79
N PRO A 462 -10.07 17.37 -15.61
CA PRO A 462 -10.34 18.71 -16.15
C PRO A 462 -10.98 19.61 -15.08
N ASP A 463 -11.04 20.92 -15.32
CA ASP A 463 -11.75 21.89 -14.46
C ASP A 463 -13.18 21.40 -14.13
N GLU A 464 -13.58 21.49 -12.86
CA GLU A 464 -14.85 20.96 -12.30
C GLU A 464 -16.11 21.47 -13.02
N LYS A 465 -16.01 22.58 -13.76
CA LYS A 465 -17.16 23.18 -14.48
C LYS A 465 -17.63 22.35 -15.69
N ASP A 466 -16.76 21.50 -16.23
CA ASP A 466 -17.05 20.74 -17.47
C ASP A 466 -17.30 19.24 -17.24
N CYS A 467 -17.25 18.76 -15.98
CA CYS A 467 -17.49 17.35 -15.67
C CYS A 467 -18.26 17.15 -14.35
N LEU A 468 -19.06 16.08 -14.32
CA LEU A 468 -19.76 15.62 -13.12
C LEU A 468 -18.87 14.60 -12.41
N LEU A 469 -18.38 14.95 -11.22
CA LEU A 469 -17.74 13.98 -10.33
C LEU A 469 -18.84 13.21 -9.59
N LEU A 470 -18.89 11.88 -9.78
CA LEU A 470 -19.88 11.00 -9.16
C LEU A 470 -19.22 10.16 -8.07
N ASP A 471 -19.51 10.47 -6.81
CA ASP A 471 -19.02 9.71 -5.67
C ASP A 471 -20.04 8.63 -5.28
N ILE A 472 -19.68 7.37 -5.56
CA ILE A 472 -20.53 6.20 -5.31
C ILE A 472 -20.25 5.51 -3.98
N ARG A 473 -19.49 6.16 -3.10
CA ARG A 473 -19.19 5.67 -1.75
C ARG A 473 -20.38 5.87 -0.80
N THR A 474 -20.36 5.11 0.29
CA THR A 474 -21.32 5.23 1.39
C THR A 474 -21.10 6.52 2.20
N ASP A 475 -22.04 6.89 3.08
CA ASP A 475 -21.85 8.09 3.92
C ASP A 475 -20.69 7.97 4.89
N VAL A 476 -20.50 6.79 5.50
CA VAL A 476 -19.39 6.54 6.43
C VAL A 476 -18.04 6.74 5.75
N GLU A 477 -17.92 6.32 4.49
CA GLU A 477 -16.75 6.55 3.65
C GLU A 477 -16.47 8.01 3.36
N ARG A 478 -17.53 8.81 3.21
CA ARG A 478 -17.40 10.24 2.93
C ARG A 478 -17.05 11.04 4.19
N MET A 479 -17.26 10.47 5.38
CA MET A 479 -16.81 11.07 6.64
C MET A 479 -15.28 11.08 6.77
N THR A 480 -14.56 10.13 6.16
CA THR A 480 -13.09 10.13 6.20
C THR A 480 -12.51 11.15 5.22
N TYR A 481 -13.10 11.22 4.04
CA TYR A 481 -12.75 12.18 3.01
C TYR A 481 -13.92 12.45 2.08
N GLU A 482 -14.32 13.71 2.00
CA GLU A 482 -15.39 14.17 1.12
C GLU A 482 -14.76 14.77 -0.14
N LEU A 483 -15.10 14.19 -1.30
CA LEU A 483 -14.57 14.65 -2.58
C LEU A 483 -15.21 16.00 -2.91
N PRO A 484 -14.43 17.11 -3.04
CA PRO A 484 -14.98 18.42 -3.35
C PRO A 484 -15.79 18.40 -4.66
N GLY A 485 -16.92 19.11 -4.68
CA GLY A 485 -17.75 19.26 -5.88
C GLY A 485 -18.48 17.98 -6.36
N ALA A 486 -18.33 16.84 -5.67
CA ALA A 486 -18.87 15.57 -6.14
C ALA A 486 -20.34 15.35 -5.77
N VAL A 487 -21.12 14.86 -6.74
CA VAL A 487 -22.48 14.37 -6.52
C VAL A 487 -22.43 13.00 -5.85
N LYS A 488 -23.06 12.91 -4.68
CA LYS A 488 -23.18 11.66 -3.92
C LYS A 488 -24.32 10.81 -4.50
N LEU A 489 -23.98 9.59 -4.94
CA LEU A 489 -24.98 8.59 -5.31
C LEU A 489 -24.43 7.18 -5.04
N PRO A 490 -24.66 6.60 -3.85
CA PRO A 490 -24.11 5.29 -3.47
C PRO A 490 -24.40 4.22 -4.52
N LEU A 491 -23.46 3.28 -4.71
CA LEU A 491 -23.56 2.26 -5.76
C LEU A 491 -24.87 1.44 -5.68
N GLU A 492 -25.35 1.18 -4.47
CA GLU A 492 -26.55 0.40 -4.17
C GLU A 492 -27.81 1.12 -4.66
N GLU A 493 -27.82 2.45 -4.61
CA GLU A 493 -28.94 3.29 -5.02
C GLU A 493 -28.84 3.74 -6.48
N LEU A 494 -27.64 3.67 -7.07
CA LEU A 494 -27.34 4.18 -8.41
C LEU A 494 -28.30 3.65 -9.47
N ARG A 495 -28.71 2.37 -9.37
CA ARG A 495 -29.58 1.73 -10.36
C ARG A 495 -30.98 2.35 -10.41
N ASP A 496 -31.54 2.68 -9.26
CA ASP A 496 -32.91 3.19 -9.15
C ASP A 496 -32.96 4.70 -9.39
N ARG A 497 -31.81 5.38 -9.26
CA ARG A 497 -31.67 6.85 -9.34
C ARG A 497 -30.89 7.32 -10.57
N LEU A 498 -30.80 6.49 -11.62
CA LEU A 498 -30.09 6.82 -12.86
C LEU A 498 -30.61 8.08 -13.56
N ASN A 499 -31.90 8.38 -13.38
CA ASN A 499 -32.57 9.55 -13.95
C ASN A 499 -32.10 10.89 -13.36
N GLU A 500 -31.42 10.88 -12.21
CA GLU A 500 -30.83 12.09 -11.61
C GLU A 500 -29.56 12.55 -12.34
N LEU A 501 -28.95 11.66 -13.14
CA LEU A 501 -27.72 11.93 -13.86
C LEU A 501 -28.00 12.42 -15.29
N ASP A 502 -27.35 13.52 -15.67
CA ASP A 502 -27.42 14.06 -17.02
C ASP A 502 -26.52 13.27 -17.98
N LYS A 503 -27.15 12.61 -18.97
CA LYS A 503 -26.45 11.79 -19.98
C LYS A 503 -25.52 12.58 -20.91
N SER A 504 -25.73 13.90 -21.03
CA SER A 504 -24.92 14.76 -21.90
C SER A 504 -23.58 15.14 -21.27
N LYS A 505 -23.50 15.12 -19.94
CA LYS A 505 -22.29 15.50 -19.20
C LYS A 505 -21.24 14.40 -19.22
N LYS A 506 -19.99 14.82 -19.14
CA LYS A 506 -18.87 13.92 -18.83
C LYS A 506 -18.96 13.51 -17.36
N ILE A 507 -19.09 12.21 -17.09
CA ILE A 507 -19.19 11.66 -15.73
C ILE A 507 -17.88 10.96 -15.37
N VAL A 508 -17.27 11.34 -14.25
CA VAL A 508 -16.10 10.66 -13.69
C VAL A 508 -16.49 10.01 -12.36
N ILE A 509 -16.37 8.68 -12.29
CA ILE A 509 -16.86 7.88 -11.17
C ILE A 509 -15.75 7.60 -10.16
N PHE A 510 -16.02 7.97 -8.91
CA PHE A 510 -15.15 7.76 -7.77
C PHE A 510 -15.74 6.73 -6.83
N CYS A 511 -14.92 5.75 -6.49
CA CYS A 511 -15.06 4.98 -5.27
C CYS A 511 -13.71 4.96 -4.56
N THR A 512 -13.64 4.29 -3.42
CA THR A 512 -12.44 4.30 -2.57
C THR A 512 -11.18 3.80 -3.28
N ILE A 513 -11.28 2.69 -4.02
CA ILE A 513 -10.12 2.00 -4.65
C ILE A 513 -10.29 1.67 -6.14
N GLY A 514 -11.31 2.22 -6.80
CA GLY A 514 -11.60 2.02 -8.23
C GLY A 514 -12.42 0.76 -8.60
N VAL A 515 -12.51 -0.26 -7.74
CA VAL A 515 -13.22 -1.53 -8.06
C VAL A 515 -14.72 -1.33 -8.26
N ARG A 516 -15.40 -0.62 -7.33
CA ARG A 516 -16.83 -0.31 -7.45
C ARG A 516 -17.11 0.65 -8.62
N SER A 517 -16.16 1.53 -8.94
CA SER A 517 -16.27 2.45 -10.09
C SER A 517 -16.45 1.70 -11.40
N TYR A 518 -15.80 0.55 -11.58
CA TYR A 518 -16.01 -0.28 -12.77
C TYR A 518 -17.46 -0.81 -12.85
N THR A 519 -18.04 -1.24 -11.73
CA THR A 519 -19.44 -1.73 -11.72
C THR A 519 -20.42 -0.62 -12.07
N ALA A 520 -20.25 0.57 -11.48
CA ALA A 520 -21.04 1.74 -11.84
C ALA A 520 -20.81 2.18 -13.29
N TYR A 521 -19.56 2.13 -13.78
CA TYR A 521 -19.25 2.41 -15.19
C TYR A 521 -20.05 1.49 -16.11
N ARG A 522 -20.02 0.17 -15.87
CA ARG A 522 -20.77 -0.81 -16.68
C ARG A 522 -22.27 -0.52 -16.65
N MET A 523 -22.80 -0.21 -15.47
CA MET A 523 -24.22 0.14 -15.31
C MET A 523 -24.60 1.37 -16.14
N LEU A 524 -23.82 2.45 -16.05
CA LEU A 524 -24.08 3.69 -16.79
C LEU A 524 -23.91 3.49 -18.29
N SER A 525 -22.81 2.89 -18.74
CA SER A 525 -22.59 2.66 -20.18
C SER A 525 -23.68 1.78 -20.81
N GLN A 526 -24.18 0.77 -20.11
CA GLN A 526 -25.28 -0.07 -20.59
C GLN A 526 -26.64 0.65 -20.61
N ASN A 527 -26.79 1.76 -19.89
CA ASN A 527 -27.99 2.60 -19.87
C ASN A 527 -27.87 3.85 -20.77
N GLY A 528 -26.94 3.83 -21.73
CA GLY A 528 -26.81 4.85 -22.77
C GLY A 528 -26.07 6.11 -22.33
N PHE A 529 -25.24 6.04 -21.29
CA PHE A 529 -24.31 7.11 -20.96
C PHE A 529 -22.99 6.90 -21.73
N GLU A 530 -22.67 7.82 -22.65
CA GLU A 530 -21.53 7.66 -23.58
C GLU A 530 -20.22 8.27 -23.05
N ASN A 531 -20.32 9.33 -22.23
CA ASN A 531 -19.17 10.11 -21.72
C ASN A 531 -18.83 9.75 -20.26
N VAL A 532 -18.75 8.45 -19.95
CA VAL A 532 -18.46 7.94 -18.60
C VAL A 532 -17.00 7.51 -18.51
N TYR A 533 -16.38 7.77 -17.36
CA TYR A 533 -15.00 7.40 -17.05
C TYR A 533 -14.89 6.93 -15.59
N ALA A 534 -14.05 5.93 -15.33
CA ALA A 534 -13.64 5.59 -13.97
C ALA A 534 -12.39 6.38 -13.59
N TYR A 535 -12.34 6.91 -12.37
CA TYR A 535 -11.10 7.53 -11.90
C TYR A 535 -10.02 6.46 -11.62
N PRO A 536 -8.78 6.63 -12.11
CA PRO A 536 -7.68 5.68 -11.89
C PRO A 536 -7.38 5.51 -10.39
N GLY A 537 -7.38 4.27 -9.90
CA GLY A 537 -7.02 3.95 -8.51
C GLY A 537 -7.98 4.41 -7.39
N GLY A 538 -9.00 5.21 -7.70
CA GLY A 538 -10.02 5.68 -6.75
C GLY A 538 -9.61 6.91 -5.92
N VAL A 539 -10.45 7.28 -4.94
CA VAL A 539 -10.30 8.50 -4.12
C VAL A 539 -8.97 8.54 -3.37
N ARG A 540 -8.40 7.39 -3.00
CA ARG A 540 -7.10 7.35 -2.35
C ARG A 540 -5.97 7.87 -3.24
N VAL A 541 -5.96 7.47 -4.51
CA VAL A 541 -4.98 7.98 -5.48
C VAL A 541 -5.26 9.45 -5.78
N TYR A 542 -6.53 9.85 -5.82
CA TYR A 542 -6.93 11.25 -5.99
C TYR A 542 -6.34 12.13 -4.89
N ARG A 543 -6.56 11.76 -3.62
CA ARG A 543 -6.05 12.49 -2.45
C ARG A 543 -4.52 12.62 -2.47
N ALA A 544 -3.82 11.55 -2.82
CA ALA A 544 -2.36 11.57 -2.91
C ALA A 544 -1.83 12.50 -4.02
N THR A 545 -2.55 12.59 -5.14
CA THR A 545 -2.13 13.36 -6.33
C THR A 545 -2.58 14.82 -6.33
N HIS A 546 -3.51 15.20 -5.44
CA HIS A 546 -4.09 16.56 -5.37
C HIS A 546 -3.82 17.25 -4.02
N MET A 547 -2.87 16.74 -3.23
CA MET A 547 -2.56 17.23 -1.88
C MET A 547 -2.07 18.69 -1.83
N GLU A 548 -1.34 19.17 -2.86
CA GLU A 548 -0.85 20.57 -2.91
C GLU A 548 -1.99 21.60 -2.99
N LEU A 549 -3.13 21.24 -3.59
CA LEU A 549 -4.33 22.09 -3.62
C LEU A 549 -4.95 22.25 -2.22
N GLU A 550 -4.72 21.31 -1.30
CA GLU A 550 -5.22 21.36 0.08
C GLU A 550 -4.28 22.16 1.00
N GLU A 551 -2.96 22.13 0.79
CA GLU A 551 -2.01 22.99 1.52
C GLU A 551 -2.22 24.47 1.18
N GLU A 552 -2.43 24.84 -0.09
CA GLU A 552 -2.75 26.24 -0.47
C GLU A 552 -4.12 26.71 0.07
N ALA A 553 -5.11 25.81 0.17
CA ALA A 553 -6.41 26.12 0.75
C ALA A 553 -6.36 26.28 2.27
N SER A 554 -5.56 25.47 2.97
CA SER A 554 -5.44 25.50 4.44
C SER A 554 -4.52 26.61 4.97
N VAL A 555 -3.51 27.03 4.18
CA VAL A 555 -2.64 28.17 4.51
C VAL A 555 -3.41 29.50 4.52
N ASN A 556 -4.51 29.60 3.76
CA ASN A 556 -5.38 30.79 3.78
C ASN A 556 -6.33 30.86 5.00
N GLU A 557 -6.47 29.79 5.79
CA GLU A 557 -7.37 29.75 6.97
C GLU A 557 -6.65 29.63 8.32
N THR A 558 -5.34 29.33 8.36
CA THR A 558 -4.62 29.08 9.63
C THR A 558 -3.37 29.94 9.81
N ALA A 559 -3.55 31.26 9.77
CA ALA A 559 -2.65 32.18 10.48
C ALA A 559 -3.19 32.42 11.90
N THR A 560 -2.92 31.49 12.84
CA THR A 560 -2.62 31.74 14.28
C THR A 560 -2.74 30.46 15.12
N ASN A 561 -1.79 30.32 16.06
CA ASN A 561 -1.75 29.41 17.22
C ASN A 561 -1.15 28.00 17.02
N ASN A 562 0.18 27.98 16.91
CA ASN A 562 0.99 26.90 17.47
C ASN A 562 1.09 27.08 18.99
N VAL A 563 0.45 26.20 19.77
CA VAL A 563 0.83 25.94 21.16
C VAL A 563 1.14 24.46 21.27
N SER A 564 2.44 24.17 21.40
CA SER A 564 2.97 22.88 21.81
C SER A 564 2.56 22.60 23.26
N ALA A 565 1.72 21.60 23.46
CA ALA A 565 1.49 20.97 24.76
C ALA A 565 2.05 19.55 24.71
N GLU A 566 3.34 19.41 24.99
CA GLU A 566 3.90 18.15 25.48
C GLU A 566 3.23 17.87 26.83
N SER A 567 2.32 16.90 26.87
CA SER A 567 1.86 16.32 28.12
C SER A 567 2.41 14.90 28.21
N ASN A 568 3.16 14.65 29.28
CA ASN A 568 3.67 13.33 29.66
C ASN A 568 2.48 12.38 29.85
N ILE A 569 2.29 11.44 28.92
CA ILE A 569 1.37 10.32 29.09
C ILE A 569 2.22 9.07 29.27
N SER A 570 2.56 8.77 30.53
CA SER A 570 3.17 7.49 30.92
C SER A 570 2.29 6.72 31.91
N ASP A 571 0.96 6.94 31.89
CA ASP A 571 0.04 6.22 32.79
C ASP A 571 -1.40 6.04 32.25
N LEU A 572 -1.55 5.61 30.98
CA LEU A 572 -2.85 5.15 30.43
C LEU A 572 -2.93 3.60 30.43
N SER A 573 -2.70 2.99 31.59
CA SER A 573 -2.91 1.56 31.79
C SER A 573 -4.10 1.31 32.72
N LYS A 574 -5.29 1.14 32.12
CA LYS A 574 -6.37 0.22 32.52
C LYS A 574 -7.64 0.52 31.72
N ASP A 575 -8.17 -0.52 31.10
CA ASP A 575 -9.42 -0.63 30.33
C ASP A 575 -9.49 0.18 29.02
N LYS A 576 -8.87 -0.37 27.97
CA LYS A 576 -9.13 0.01 26.57
C LYS A 576 -9.84 -1.13 25.86
N ILE A 577 -10.84 -0.83 25.06
CA ILE A 577 -11.45 -1.79 24.13
C ILE A 577 -10.49 -1.95 22.95
N GLU A 578 -10.01 -3.16 22.70
CA GLU A 578 -9.12 -3.44 21.57
C GLU A 578 -9.92 -3.86 20.33
N LEU A 579 -9.63 -3.23 19.19
CA LEU A 579 -10.28 -3.50 17.91
C LEU A 579 -9.24 -3.78 16.82
N ASP A 580 -9.14 -5.05 16.42
CA ASP A 580 -8.34 -5.44 15.26
C ASP A 580 -9.16 -5.30 13.96
N CYS A 581 -8.69 -4.39 13.11
CA CYS A 581 -9.17 -4.10 11.76
C CYS A 581 -8.16 -4.50 10.68
N CYS A 582 -7.07 -5.21 11.01
CA CYS A 582 -6.11 -5.70 10.03
C CYS A 582 -6.78 -6.63 9.00
N GLY A 583 -6.37 -6.50 7.74
CA GLY A 583 -6.93 -7.24 6.60
C GLY A 583 -8.12 -6.54 5.94
N LEU A 584 -8.91 -5.76 6.70
CA LEU A 584 -10.01 -5.00 6.14
C LEU A 584 -9.50 -3.92 5.19
N GLN A 585 -10.08 -3.86 4.00
CA GLN A 585 -9.83 -2.79 3.04
C GLN A 585 -10.67 -1.57 3.39
N CYS A 586 -10.20 -0.37 3.06
CA CYS A 586 -11.01 0.83 3.13
C CYS A 586 -12.34 0.61 2.37
N PRO A 587 -13.49 0.73 3.04
CA PRO A 587 -13.70 1.46 4.31
C PRO A 587 -13.84 0.64 5.59
N GLY A 588 -13.61 -0.67 5.53
CA GLY A 588 -13.83 -1.62 6.61
C GLY A 588 -13.27 -1.20 7.97
N PRO A 589 -12.03 -0.70 8.10
CA PRO A 589 -11.52 -0.25 9.40
C PRO A 589 -12.37 0.85 10.04
N ILE A 590 -12.72 1.90 9.30
CA ILE A 590 -13.51 3.02 9.83
C ILE A 590 -14.96 2.63 10.07
N MET A 591 -15.54 1.78 9.22
CA MET A 591 -16.87 1.23 9.47
C MET A 591 -16.93 0.44 10.78
N LYS A 592 -15.95 -0.42 11.02
CA LYS A 592 -15.87 -1.23 12.24
C LYS A 592 -15.60 -0.37 13.47
N VAL A 593 -14.78 0.68 13.34
CA VAL A 593 -14.62 1.70 14.40
C VAL A 593 -15.94 2.37 14.69
N TYR A 594 -16.65 2.86 13.66
CA TYR A 594 -17.94 3.51 13.83
C TYR A 594 -18.95 2.59 14.53
N GLU A 595 -19.09 1.34 14.08
CA GLU A 595 -19.95 0.32 14.71
C GLU A 595 -19.60 0.07 16.18
N THR A 596 -18.30 0.03 16.50
CA THR A 596 -17.80 -0.20 17.87
C THR A 596 -18.03 1.02 18.75
N VAL A 597 -17.71 2.23 18.28
CA VAL A 597 -17.91 3.48 19.02
C VAL A 597 -19.40 3.76 19.27
N GLN A 598 -20.30 3.36 18.36
CA GLN A 598 -21.74 3.43 18.62
C GLN A 598 -22.15 2.63 19.87
N GLY A 599 -21.49 1.50 20.14
CA GLY A 599 -21.74 0.65 21.32
C GLY A 599 -20.98 1.02 22.59
N MET A 600 -20.06 2.01 22.56
CA MET A 600 -19.26 2.44 23.72
C MET A 600 -20.00 3.45 24.61
N GLU A 601 -19.60 3.61 25.87
CA GLU A 601 -20.03 4.71 26.75
C GLU A 601 -19.16 5.97 26.56
N ASP A 602 -19.70 7.14 26.86
CA ASP A 602 -18.94 8.41 26.78
C ASP A 602 -17.74 8.38 27.74
N GLY A 603 -16.57 8.67 27.20
CA GLY A 603 -15.30 8.65 27.93
C GLY A 603 -14.50 7.36 27.79
N GLU A 604 -15.07 6.28 27.25
CA GLU A 604 -14.35 5.03 27.01
C GLU A 604 -13.28 5.15 25.91
N LEU A 605 -12.25 4.31 26.02
CA LEU A 605 -11.11 4.28 25.11
C LEU A 605 -11.18 3.07 24.18
N LEU A 606 -11.01 3.32 22.89
CA LEU A 606 -10.89 2.32 21.83
C LEU A 606 -9.47 2.36 21.27
N GLU A 607 -8.75 1.26 21.37
CA GLU A 607 -7.47 1.06 20.69
C GLU A 607 -7.71 0.26 19.41
N VAL A 608 -7.50 0.90 18.27
CA VAL A 608 -7.73 0.33 16.95
C VAL A 608 -6.40 -0.01 16.31
N THR A 609 -6.27 -1.22 15.76
CA THR A 609 -5.16 -1.60 14.90
C THR A 609 -5.65 -1.84 13.48
N ALA A 610 -5.04 -1.23 12.47
CA ALA A 610 -5.37 -1.42 11.06
C ALA A 610 -4.11 -1.67 10.22
N SER A 611 -4.27 -2.31 9.07
CA SER A 611 -3.19 -2.49 8.09
C SER A 611 -3.30 -1.54 6.88
N ASP A 612 -4.25 -0.61 6.91
CA ASP A 612 -4.44 0.35 5.82
C ASP A 612 -3.61 1.64 6.04
N PRO A 613 -2.71 2.02 5.12
CA PRO A 613 -1.92 3.25 5.27
C PRO A 613 -2.70 4.55 5.37
N GLY A 614 -3.92 4.58 4.83
CA GLY A 614 -4.81 5.75 4.97
C GLY A 614 -5.41 5.89 6.37
N PHE A 615 -5.34 4.84 7.21
CA PHE A 615 -6.11 4.74 8.44
C PHE A 615 -5.84 5.89 9.42
N ASN A 616 -4.58 6.25 9.67
CA ASN A 616 -4.25 7.30 10.64
C ASN A 616 -4.80 8.68 10.22
N ALA A 617 -4.86 8.96 8.92
CA ALA A 617 -5.44 10.20 8.42
C ALA A 617 -6.98 10.13 8.42
N ASP A 618 -7.54 8.97 8.09
CA ASP A 618 -8.98 8.72 8.04
C ASP A 618 -9.62 8.74 9.43
N ILE A 619 -8.97 8.14 10.43
CA ILE A 619 -9.45 8.11 11.83
C ILE A 619 -9.41 9.51 12.45
N GLU A 620 -8.39 10.30 12.13
CA GLU A 620 -8.28 11.69 12.58
C GLU A 620 -9.38 12.57 11.97
N ALA A 621 -9.65 12.43 10.68
CA ALA A 621 -10.77 13.11 10.02
C ALA A 621 -12.12 12.67 10.59
N TRP A 622 -12.31 11.36 10.79
CA TRP A 622 -13.53 10.78 11.35
C TRP A 622 -13.77 11.28 12.78
N CYS A 623 -12.76 11.28 13.65
CA CYS A 623 -12.87 11.81 15.02
C CYS A 623 -13.32 13.28 15.01
N ARG A 624 -12.69 14.12 14.17
CA ARG A 624 -13.07 15.54 14.03
C ARG A 624 -14.52 15.73 13.61
N ARG A 625 -15.03 14.93 12.67
CA ARG A 625 -16.41 15.05 12.16
C ARG A 625 -17.47 14.43 13.07
N THR A 626 -17.10 13.44 13.88
CA THR A 626 -18.03 12.74 14.79
C THR A 626 -18.01 13.29 16.22
N GLY A 627 -17.12 14.23 16.52
CA GLY A 627 -16.96 14.80 17.86
C GLY A 627 -16.21 13.88 18.83
N ASN A 628 -15.56 12.82 18.35
CA ASN A 628 -14.73 11.93 19.17
C ASN A 628 -13.30 12.48 19.27
N THR A 629 -12.59 12.13 20.34
CA THR A 629 -11.23 12.65 20.60
C THR A 629 -10.18 11.62 20.22
N LEU A 630 -9.29 11.94 19.29
CA LEU A 630 -8.10 11.13 19.01
C LEU A 630 -7.01 11.46 20.05
N LEU A 631 -6.60 10.47 20.85
CA LEU A 631 -5.62 10.66 21.93
C LEU A 631 -4.19 10.34 21.49
N ASP A 632 -4.03 9.30 20.69
CA ASP A 632 -2.73 8.85 20.21
C ASP A 632 -2.85 8.19 18.83
N LYS A 633 -1.79 8.27 18.05
CA LYS A 633 -1.64 7.53 16.78
C LYS A 633 -0.20 7.10 16.63
N SER A 634 0.00 5.84 16.28
CA SER A 634 1.33 5.30 15.99
C SER A 634 1.36 4.61 14.63
N ARG A 635 2.56 4.53 14.07
CA ARG A 635 2.86 3.90 12.78
C ARG A 635 3.99 2.91 13.01
N GLY A 636 3.72 1.64 12.74
CA GLY A 636 4.69 0.55 12.85
C GLY A 636 4.83 -0.22 11.54
N ASP A 637 5.76 -1.17 11.50
CA ASP A 637 5.98 -2.03 10.33
C ASP A 637 4.70 -2.82 9.98
N LYS A 638 4.00 -2.35 8.93
CA LYS A 638 2.74 -2.91 8.39
C LYS A 638 1.49 -2.77 9.27
N LYS A 639 1.56 -1.99 10.36
CA LYS A 639 0.42 -1.76 11.27
C LYS A 639 0.32 -0.29 11.67
N PHE A 640 -0.90 0.21 11.69
CA PHE A 640 -1.27 1.55 12.12
C PHE A 640 -2.14 1.41 13.37
N THR A 641 -1.80 2.11 14.45
CA THR A 641 -2.62 2.09 15.67
C THR A 641 -3.14 3.48 15.99
N ALA A 642 -4.35 3.54 16.52
CA ALA A 642 -4.97 4.78 16.98
C ALA A 642 -5.74 4.52 18.27
N VAL A 643 -5.64 5.45 19.23
CA VAL A 643 -6.42 5.43 20.46
C VAL A 643 -7.47 6.53 20.39
N VAL A 644 -8.74 6.14 20.33
CA VAL A 644 -9.88 7.04 20.23
C VAL A 644 -10.65 7.03 21.54
N LYS A 645 -11.04 8.19 22.03
CA LYS A 645 -11.93 8.35 23.17
C LYS A 645 -13.31 8.80 22.69
N LYS A 646 -14.36 8.10 23.10
CA LYS A 646 -15.74 8.50 22.82
C LYS A 646 -16.09 9.77 23.61
N GLY A 647 -16.71 10.75 22.95
CA GLY A 647 -17.20 11.98 23.59
C GLY A 647 -16.42 13.26 23.24
N SER A 648 -17.12 14.40 23.36
CA SER A 648 -16.67 15.71 22.83
C SER A 648 -15.48 16.28 23.60
N ALA A 649 -14.38 16.53 22.89
CA ALA A 649 -13.55 17.69 23.21
C ALA A 649 -14.40 18.95 22.93
N THR A 650 -14.44 19.86 23.90
CA THR A 650 -15.13 21.16 23.87
C THR A 650 -14.96 21.89 22.53
N ALA A 651 -16.05 21.98 21.76
CA ALA A 651 -16.15 22.93 20.66
C ALA A 651 -16.30 24.36 21.22
N ALA A 652 -15.46 25.28 20.75
CA ALA A 652 -15.71 26.71 20.89
C ALA A 652 -17.02 27.08 20.15
N PRO A 653 -17.78 28.08 20.62
CA PRO A 653 -19.14 28.33 20.14
C PRO A 653 -19.11 28.99 18.75
N ALA A 654 -19.48 28.25 17.71
CA ALA A 654 -19.86 28.81 16.42
C ALA A 654 -21.39 28.81 16.30
N GLY A 655 -21.91 29.99 15.93
CA GLY A 655 -23.29 30.40 15.64
C GLY A 655 -24.41 29.35 15.61
N LYS A 656 -25.49 29.67 16.33
CA LYS A 656 -26.83 29.10 16.17
C LYS A 656 -27.19 28.93 14.70
N SER A 657 -27.25 27.68 14.24
CA SER A 657 -28.14 27.26 13.16
C SER A 657 -28.94 26.07 13.68
N ASP A 658 -30.26 26.16 13.56
CA ASP A 658 -31.20 25.13 13.97
C ASP A 658 -30.97 23.88 13.10
N ILE A 659 -30.22 22.91 13.63
CA ILE A 659 -30.21 21.54 13.13
C ILE A 659 -30.82 20.69 14.23
N VAL A 660 -32.06 20.29 13.99
CA VAL A 660 -32.77 19.26 14.75
C VAL A 660 -31.92 18.00 14.73
N THR A 661 -31.34 17.62 15.87
CA THR A 661 -30.78 16.29 16.10
C THR A 661 -31.91 15.27 15.96
N GLN A 662 -31.97 14.57 14.83
CA GLN A 662 -32.69 13.30 14.79
C GLN A 662 -31.76 12.25 15.41
N ASP A 663 -32.14 11.77 16.59
CA ASP A 663 -31.63 10.51 17.15
C ASP A 663 -31.70 9.42 16.07
N THR A 664 -30.58 8.78 15.78
CA THR A 664 -30.60 7.66 14.82
C THR A 664 -31.18 6.43 15.51
N ALA A 665 -32.31 5.97 14.96
CA ALA A 665 -33.02 4.75 15.33
C ALA A 665 -32.07 3.53 15.36
N ASP A 666 -31.81 2.97 16.54
CA ASP A 666 -30.90 1.83 16.73
C ASP A 666 -31.58 0.59 17.35
N GLY A 667 -32.91 0.57 17.35
CA GLY A 667 -33.71 -0.57 17.77
C GLY A 667 -33.70 -1.73 16.75
N LYS A 668 -34.05 -2.92 17.22
CA LYS A 668 -34.35 -4.10 16.40
C LYS A 668 -35.80 -4.51 16.62
N THR A 669 -36.56 -4.68 15.54
CA THR A 669 -37.92 -5.25 15.60
C THR A 669 -37.94 -6.67 15.03
N ILE A 670 -38.69 -7.57 15.67
CA ILE A 670 -38.86 -8.95 15.23
C ILE A 670 -40.35 -9.30 15.26
N ILE A 671 -40.97 -9.55 14.11
CA ILE A 671 -42.32 -10.11 14.05
C ILE A 671 -42.21 -11.63 14.15
N VAL A 672 -42.90 -12.21 15.12
CA VAL A 672 -43.00 -13.67 15.29
C VAL A 672 -44.42 -14.10 14.97
N PHE A 673 -44.61 -14.59 13.75
CA PHE A 673 -45.89 -15.10 13.26
C PHE A 673 -46.02 -16.62 13.47
N SER A 674 -44.90 -17.34 13.42
CA SER A 674 -44.88 -18.80 13.52
C SER A 674 -44.95 -19.31 14.96
N GLY A 675 -45.73 -20.38 15.19
CA GLY A 675 -45.77 -21.13 16.45
C GLY A 675 -44.85 -22.36 16.50
N ASP A 676 -44.05 -22.59 15.46
CA ASP A 676 -43.12 -23.73 15.42
C ASP A 676 -41.94 -23.54 16.40
N PHE A 677 -41.62 -24.58 17.16
CA PHE A 677 -40.60 -24.56 18.23
C PHE A 677 -39.23 -24.05 17.75
N ASP A 678 -38.75 -24.50 16.60
CA ASP A 678 -37.45 -24.13 16.04
C ASP A 678 -37.38 -22.66 15.58
N LYS A 679 -38.48 -22.12 15.04
CA LYS A 679 -38.55 -20.71 14.60
C LYS A 679 -38.70 -19.76 15.78
N VAL A 680 -39.52 -20.12 16.77
CA VAL A 680 -39.66 -19.36 18.02
C VAL A 680 -38.33 -19.39 18.81
N MET A 681 -37.63 -20.51 18.81
CA MET A 681 -36.31 -20.59 19.42
C MET A 681 -35.29 -19.70 18.70
N ALA A 682 -35.29 -19.70 17.37
CA ALA A 682 -34.42 -18.82 16.59
C ALA A 682 -34.70 -17.34 16.88
N SER A 683 -35.98 -16.93 17.00
CA SER A 683 -36.33 -15.53 17.28
C SER A 683 -35.83 -15.08 18.65
N PHE A 684 -35.95 -15.90 19.69
CA PHE A 684 -35.41 -15.57 21.02
C PHE A 684 -33.89 -15.64 21.13
N ILE A 685 -33.21 -16.48 20.34
CA ILE A 685 -31.74 -16.47 20.25
C ILE A 685 -31.26 -15.14 19.64
N ILE A 686 -31.90 -14.71 18.54
CA ILE A 686 -31.58 -13.43 17.89
C ILE A 686 -31.87 -12.27 18.82
N ALA A 687 -33.03 -12.27 19.50
CA ALA A 687 -33.41 -11.21 20.42
C ALA A 687 -32.45 -11.08 21.60
N ASN A 688 -32.08 -12.20 22.25
CA ASN A 688 -31.11 -12.17 23.34
C ASN A 688 -29.71 -11.75 22.87
N GLY A 689 -29.29 -12.17 21.69
CA GLY A 689 -28.02 -11.72 21.10
C GLY A 689 -28.00 -10.22 20.86
N ALA A 690 -29.08 -9.67 20.29
CA ALA A 690 -29.21 -8.23 20.05
C ALA A 690 -29.30 -7.42 21.36
N ALA A 691 -30.04 -7.90 22.36
CA ALA A 691 -30.13 -7.28 23.68
C ALA A 691 -28.79 -7.31 24.43
N ALA A 692 -28.04 -8.41 24.35
CA ALA A 692 -26.70 -8.52 24.93
C ALA A 692 -25.67 -7.59 24.27
N MET A 693 -25.94 -7.11 23.06
CA MET A 693 -25.16 -6.08 22.36
C MET A 693 -25.65 -4.65 22.67
N GLY A 694 -26.49 -4.47 23.70
CA GLY A 694 -27.02 -3.18 24.14
C GLY A 694 -28.09 -2.57 23.23
N ARG A 695 -28.58 -3.30 22.23
CA ARG A 695 -29.61 -2.78 21.31
C ARG A 695 -31.00 -2.92 21.94
N LYS A 696 -31.86 -1.92 21.77
CA LYS A 696 -33.28 -2.04 22.15
C LYS A 696 -33.97 -3.04 21.22
N VAL A 697 -34.57 -4.09 21.78
CA VAL A 697 -35.24 -5.12 20.97
C VAL A 697 -36.72 -5.15 21.29
N THR A 698 -37.53 -5.13 20.23
CA THR A 698 -38.98 -5.28 20.31
C THR A 698 -39.42 -6.51 19.52
N MET A 699 -40.03 -7.48 20.18
CA MET A 699 -40.58 -8.68 19.56
C MET A 699 -42.10 -8.58 19.53
N PHE A 700 -42.71 -8.67 18.35
CA PHE A 700 -44.16 -8.60 18.15
C PHE A 700 -44.73 -9.96 17.76
N PHE A 701 -45.44 -10.59 18.69
CA PHE A 701 -46.06 -11.90 18.51
C PHE A 701 -47.48 -11.75 17.98
N THR A 702 -47.75 -12.43 16.87
CA THR A 702 -49.06 -12.38 16.21
C THR A 702 -49.45 -13.77 15.70
N PHE A 703 -50.75 -14.00 15.53
CA PHE A 703 -51.31 -15.29 15.12
C PHE A 703 -50.69 -16.47 15.88
N TRP A 704 -50.15 -17.48 15.18
CA TRP A 704 -49.64 -18.71 15.78
C TRP A 704 -48.49 -18.49 16.76
N GLY A 705 -47.70 -17.43 16.58
CA GLY A 705 -46.63 -17.03 17.51
C GLY A 705 -47.13 -16.80 18.93
N LEU A 706 -48.38 -16.32 19.10
CA LEU A 706 -48.97 -16.08 20.43
C LEU A 706 -49.02 -17.34 21.30
N THR A 707 -49.02 -18.53 20.70
CA THR A 707 -49.05 -19.80 21.45
C THR A 707 -47.78 -20.02 22.27
N ALA A 708 -46.65 -19.44 21.86
CA ALA A 708 -45.40 -19.47 22.61
C ALA A 708 -45.44 -18.65 23.90
N LEU A 709 -46.29 -17.63 23.96
CA LEU A 709 -46.43 -16.72 25.11
C LEU A 709 -47.50 -17.18 26.11
N ARG A 710 -48.22 -18.29 25.84
CA ARG A 710 -49.27 -18.79 26.74
C ARG A 710 -48.68 -19.50 27.95
N ARG A 711 -49.29 -19.29 29.12
CA ARG A 711 -48.98 -20.07 30.33
C ARG A 711 -49.23 -21.57 30.09
N PRO A 712 -48.39 -22.45 30.63
CA PRO A 712 -48.60 -23.90 30.56
C PRO A 712 -49.85 -24.34 31.32
N ASP A 713 -50.16 -23.67 32.44
CA ASP A 713 -51.31 -23.96 33.29
C ASP A 713 -52.61 -23.37 32.77
N LYS A 714 -53.72 -24.12 32.94
CA LYS A 714 -55.06 -23.67 32.53
C LYS A 714 -55.53 -22.53 33.44
N GLN A 715 -55.84 -21.38 32.84
CA GLN A 715 -56.40 -20.23 33.54
C GLN A 715 -57.93 -20.21 33.47
N ASN A 716 -58.59 -19.75 34.54
CA ASN A 716 -60.04 -19.60 34.57
C ASN A 716 -60.43 -18.23 34.00
N VAL A 717 -60.76 -18.21 32.72
CA VAL A 717 -61.14 -16.99 31.99
C VAL A 717 -62.53 -17.12 31.37
N LYS A 718 -63.28 -16.02 31.34
CA LYS A 718 -64.62 -15.97 30.71
C LYS A 718 -64.45 -15.86 29.20
N LYS A 719 -64.90 -16.86 28.47
CA LYS A 719 -64.87 -16.93 27.00
C LYS A 719 -66.23 -17.29 26.44
N ASN A 720 -66.53 -16.83 25.22
CA ASN A 720 -67.69 -17.33 24.50
C ASN A 720 -67.45 -18.77 23.98
N PHE A 721 -68.49 -19.46 23.52
CA PHE A 721 -68.42 -20.87 23.13
C PHE A 721 -67.37 -21.13 22.02
N MET A 722 -67.26 -20.24 21.03
CA MET A 722 -66.29 -20.38 19.94
C MET A 722 -64.85 -20.11 20.40
N GLU A 723 -64.60 -19.07 21.20
CA GLU A 723 -63.30 -18.77 21.81
C GLU A 723 -62.82 -19.90 22.73
N SER A 724 -63.75 -20.53 23.46
CA SER A 724 -63.44 -21.67 24.34
C SER A 724 -62.98 -22.89 23.55
N MET A 725 -63.64 -23.18 22.42
CA MET A 725 -63.28 -24.27 21.52
C MET A 725 -61.92 -24.01 20.83
N PHE A 726 -61.71 -22.80 20.30
CA PHE A 726 -60.46 -22.44 19.63
C PHE A 726 -59.26 -22.42 20.60
N GLY A 727 -59.44 -21.81 21.78
CA GLY A 727 -58.40 -21.77 22.82
C GLY A 727 -58.05 -23.13 23.45
N ALA A 728 -58.91 -24.15 23.29
CA ALA A 728 -58.65 -25.52 23.69
C ALA A 728 -57.82 -26.31 22.66
N MET A 729 -57.91 -25.95 21.38
CA MET A 729 -57.13 -26.58 20.29
C MET A 729 -55.70 -26.03 20.16
N LEU A 730 -55.44 -24.83 20.70
CA LEU A 730 -54.13 -24.20 20.65
C LEU A 730 -53.18 -24.75 21.73
N PRO A 731 -51.88 -24.94 21.42
CA PRO A 731 -50.85 -25.27 22.40
C PRO A 731 -50.84 -24.31 23.59
N ARG A 732 -50.47 -24.84 24.76
CA ARG A 732 -50.28 -24.08 26.01
C ARG A 732 -48.86 -24.27 26.49
N GLY A 733 -48.09 -23.19 26.55
CA GLY A 733 -46.68 -23.22 26.88
C GLY A 733 -45.79 -23.66 25.70
N VAL A 734 -44.54 -23.24 25.76
CA VAL A 734 -43.52 -23.55 24.74
C VAL A 734 -43.22 -25.04 24.62
N ASP A 735 -43.52 -25.80 25.65
CA ASP A 735 -43.27 -27.23 25.68
C ASP A 735 -44.13 -28.04 24.70
N LYS A 736 -45.29 -27.51 24.32
CA LYS A 736 -46.25 -28.13 23.41
C LYS A 736 -46.10 -27.67 21.96
N LEU A 737 -45.10 -26.85 21.65
CA LEU A 737 -44.82 -26.41 20.28
C LEU A 737 -44.17 -27.55 19.47
N GLY A 738 -44.62 -27.73 18.23
CA GLY A 738 -44.07 -28.72 17.30
C GLY A 738 -42.92 -28.15 16.47
N LEU A 739 -42.07 -29.00 15.91
CA LEU A 739 -41.06 -28.56 14.92
C LEU A 739 -41.69 -28.23 13.56
N SER A 740 -41.15 -27.23 12.87
CA SER A 740 -41.59 -26.80 11.55
C SER A 740 -41.44 -27.89 10.48
N LYS A 741 -40.45 -28.77 10.65
CA LYS A 741 -40.20 -29.95 9.81
C LYS A 741 -39.81 -31.13 10.70
N MET A 742 -40.11 -32.35 10.23
CA MET A 742 -39.76 -33.61 10.93
C MET A 742 -40.32 -33.72 12.36
N ASN A 743 -41.49 -33.13 12.64
CA ASN A 743 -42.13 -33.20 13.96
C ASN A 743 -42.43 -34.64 14.41
N MET A 744 -42.70 -35.57 13.47
CA MET A 744 -42.91 -37.01 13.73
C MET A 744 -43.86 -37.28 14.92
N ALA A 745 -45.07 -36.70 14.88
CA ALA A 745 -46.06 -36.77 15.97
C ALA A 745 -45.50 -36.34 17.36
N GLY A 746 -44.55 -35.41 17.40
CA GLY A 746 -43.90 -34.89 18.60
C GLY A 746 -42.55 -35.54 18.92
N MET A 747 -42.19 -36.66 18.28
CA MET A 747 -40.89 -37.33 18.51
C MET A 747 -39.70 -36.46 18.06
N GLY A 748 -39.88 -35.66 17.01
CA GLY A 748 -38.84 -34.73 16.52
C GLY A 748 -38.50 -33.66 17.56
N THR A 749 -39.52 -33.00 18.13
CA THR A 749 -39.33 -31.99 19.18
C THR A 749 -38.64 -32.59 20.41
N ALA A 750 -39.05 -33.78 20.84
CA ALA A 750 -38.45 -34.46 21.99
C ALA A 750 -36.96 -34.81 21.75
N MET A 751 -36.63 -35.27 20.54
CA MET A 751 -35.25 -35.55 20.14
C MET A 751 -34.39 -34.28 20.11
N MET A 752 -34.93 -33.18 19.57
CA MET A 752 -34.22 -31.89 19.52
C MET A 752 -33.95 -31.33 20.92
N LYS A 753 -34.95 -31.36 21.82
CA LYS A 753 -34.77 -30.96 23.23
C LYS A 753 -33.72 -31.81 23.95
N LYS A 754 -33.68 -33.13 23.68
CA LYS A 754 -32.66 -34.01 24.23
C LYS A 754 -31.25 -33.62 23.75
N ILE A 755 -31.07 -33.41 22.44
CA ILE A 755 -29.78 -32.99 21.87
C ILE A 755 -29.34 -31.63 22.42
N MET A 756 -30.28 -30.70 22.61
CA MET A 756 -30.01 -29.40 23.20
C MET A 756 -29.49 -29.55 24.64
N ASN A 757 -30.14 -30.37 25.46
CA ASN A 757 -29.67 -30.66 26.82
C ASN A 757 -28.29 -31.33 26.82
N ASP A 758 -28.06 -32.32 25.94
CA ASP A 758 -26.77 -33.00 25.81
C ASP A 758 -25.65 -32.03 25.40
N LYS A 759 -25.99 -30.91 24.73
CA LYS A 759 -25.05 -29.87 24.29
C LYS A 759 -25.08 -28.60 25.15
N ASN A 760 -25.74 -28.60 26.30
CA ASN A 760 -25.90 -27.44 27.19
C ASN A 760 -26.49 -26.19 26.51
N VAL A 761 -27.37 -26.37 25.52
CA VAL A 761 -28.12 -25.26 24.92
C VAL A 761 -29.29 -24.89 25.83
N ASN A 762 -29.51 -23.60 26.10
CA ASN A 762 -30.61 -23.14 26.94
C ASN A 762 -31.97 -23.57 26.39
N SER A 763 -32.90 -23.89 27.29
CA SER A 763 -34.28 -24.21 26.92
C SER A 763 -34.98 -22.97 26.35
N LEU A 764 -36.07 -23.18 25.60
CA LEU A 764 -36.86 -22.06 25.08
C LEU A 764 -37.49 -21.23 26.22
N GLU A 765 -37.88 -21.87 27.32
CA GLU A 765 -38.32 -21.21 28.55
C GLU A 765 -37.24 -20.28 29.12
N ASP A 766 -35.99 -20.77 29.22
CA ASP A 766 -34.87 -19.97 29.71
C ASP A 766 -34.56 -18.79 28.78
N LEU A 767 -34.64 -18.99 27.46
CA LEU A 767 -34.40 -17.94 26.48
C LEU A 767 -35.46 -16.82 26.56
N ILE A 768 -36.73 -17.18 26.78
CA ILE A 768 -37.81 -16.21 26.98
C ILE A 768 -37.57 -15.42 28.27
N LYS A 769 -37.25 -16.11 29.36
CA LYS A 769 -36.99 -15.47 30.66
C LYS A 769 -35.81 -14.51 30.58
N LYS A 770 -34.69 -14.95 29.97
CA LYS A 770 -33.52 -14.10 29.75
C LYS A 770 -33.84 -12.89 28.87
N ALA A 771 -34.67 -13.04 27.85
CA ALA A 771 -35.04 -11.91 26.99
C ALA A 771 -35.80 -10.84 27.79
N LEU A 772 -36.77 -11.25 28.61
CA LEU A 772 -37.51 -10.34 29.49
C LEU A 772 -36.60 -9.70 30.56
N GLU A 773 -35.71 -10.47 31.18
CA GLU A 773 -34.72 -9.96 32.15
C GLU A 773 -33.73 -8.95 31.52
N ASN A 774 -33.38 -9.15 30.25
CA ASN A 774 -32.50 -8.28 29.48
C ASN A 774 -33.23 -7.07 28.86
N GLY A 775 -34.49 -6.82 29.21
CA GLY A 775 -35.24 -5.65 28.74
C GLY A 775 -35.74 -5.73 27.29
N VAL A 776 -35.90 -6.93 26.73
CA VAL A 776 -36.56 -7.13 25.43
C VAL A 776 -38.07 -6.88 25.58
N HIS A 777 -38.61 -5.96 24.80
CA HIS A 777 -40.05 -5.66 24.78
C HIS A 777 -40.80 -6.76 24.01
N VAL A 778 -41.43 -7.68 24.73
CA VAL A 778 -42.24 -8.77 24.15
C VAL A 778 -43.70 -8.33 24.09
N MET A 779 -44.21 -8.08 22.89
CA MET A 779 -45.56 -7.57 22.65
C MET A 779 -46.47 -8.64 22.04
N ALA A 780 -47.68 -8.80 22.58
CA ALA A 780 -48.74 -9.63 22.01
C ALA A 780 -49.75 -8.79 21.24
N CYS A 781 -50.04 -9.21 20.00
CA CYS A 781 -50.98 -8.54 19.11
C CYS A 781 -52.44 -8.71 19.60
N THR A 782 -53.07 -7.62 20.05
CA THR A 782 -54.45 -7.62 20.59
C THR A 782 -55.49 -8.13 19.58
N MET A 783 -55.40 -7.72 18.32
CA MET A 783 -56.30 -8.21 17.26
C MET A 783 -56.19 -9.73 17.06
N SER A 784 -54.96 -10.26 17.06
CA SER A 784 -54.74 -11.70 16.93
C SER A 784 -55.20 -12.47 18.17
N MET A 785 -55.06 -11.88 19.37
CA MET A 785 -55.60 -12.44 20.61
C MET A 785 -57.12 -12.55 20.58
N ASP A 786 -57.81 -11.51 20.11
CA ASP A 786 -59.27 -11.51 19.98
C ASP A 786 -59.75 -12.58 18.98
N VAL A 787 -59.10 -12.67 17.82
CA VAL A 787 -59.41 -13.68 16.79
C VAL A 787 -59.17 -15.10 17.30
N MET A 788 -58.11 -15.32 18.06
CA MET A 788 -57.73 -16.65 18.57
C MET A 788 -58.34 -16.97 19.94
N GLY A 789 -59.16 -16.06 20.48
CA GLY A 789 -59.80 -16.21 21.79
C GLY A 789 -58.80 -16.39 22.94
N ILE A 790 -57.63 -15.76 22.87
CA ILE A 790 -56.61 -15.75 23.95
C ILE A 790 -56.85 -14.51 24.81
N LYS A 791 -56.99 -14.67 26.12
CA LYS A 791 -57.13 -13.55 27.06
C LYS A 791 -55.78 -13.22 27.72
N GLU A 792 -55.63 -11.98 28.18
CA GLU A 792 -54.38 -11.48 28.81
C GLU A 792 -53.95 -12.37 29.98
N GLU A 793 -54.90 -12.85 30.78
CA GLU A 793 -54.62 -13.70 31.94
C GLU A 793 -54.01 -15.06 31.54
N GLU A 794 -54.11 -15.47 30.27
CA GLU A 794 -53.49 -16.68 29.74
C GLU A 794 -52.04 -16.49 29.27
N LEU A 795 -51.50 -15.27 29.24
CA LEU A 795 -50.13 -14.97 28.83
C LEU A 795 -49.16 -15.02 30.02
N ILE A 796 -47.90 -15.35 29.75
CA ILE A 796 -46.80 -15.29 30.74
C ILE A 796 -46.57 -13.85 31.23
N ASP A 797 -46.02 -13.70 32.43
CA ASP A 797 -45.70 -12.41 33.01
C ASP A 797 -44.62 -11.67 32.17
N GLY A 798 -44.75 -10.35 32.01
CA GLY A 798 -43.82 -9.51 31.25
C GLY A 798 -44.17 -9.31 29.77
N VAL A 799 -45.30 -9.82 29.29
CA VAL A 799 -45.81 -9.58 27.93
C VAL A 799 -46.67 -8.32 27.90
N GLU A 800 -46.35 -7.39 27.00
CA GLU A 800 -47.11 -6.16 26.77
C GLU A 800 -48.19 -6.37 25.71
N LEU A 801 -49.36 -5.73 25.84
CA LEU A 801 -50.41 -5.77 24.83
C LEU A 801 -50.27 -4.61 23.86
N ALA A 802 -50.15 -4.90 22.56
CA ALA A 802 -49.94 -3.88 21.55
C ALA A 802 -50.76 -4.12 20.28
N GLY A 803 -51.19 -3.02 19.65
CA GLY A 803 -51.74 -3.03 18.30
C GLY A 803 -50.65 -2.91 17.24
N VAL A 804 -51.03 -3.08 15.96
CA VAL A 804 -50.12 -2.92 14.82
C VAL A 804 -49.51 -1.51 14.77
N GLY A 805 -50.24 -0.47 15.17
CA GLY A 805 -49.74 0.91 15.20
C GLY A 805 -48.57 1.12 16.17
N THR A 806 -48.63 0.55 17.37
CA THR A 806 -47.55 0.59 18.36
C THR A 806 -46.30 -0.13 17.84
N TYR A 807 -46.50 -1.29 17.20
CA TYR A 807 -45.42 -2.01 16.55
C TYR A 807 -44.77 -1.19 15.43
N LEU A 808 -45.57 -0.57 14.55
CA LEU A 808 -45.06 0.25 13.45
C LEU A 808 -44.28 1.47 13.97
N GLY A 809 -44.70 2.10 15.06
CA GLY A 809 -43.93 3.15 15.72
C GLY A 809 -42.56 2.65 16.22
N ASN A 810 -42.52 1.51 16.90
CA ASN A 810 -41.25 0.90 17.33
C ASN A 810 -40.38 0.45 16.14
N ALA A 811 -40.99 0.12 15.00
CA ALA A 811 -40.28 -0.25 13.77
C ALA A 811 -39.70 0.96 13.04
N GLU A 812 -40.36 2.12 13.08
CA GLU A 812 -39.82 3.39 12.55
C GLU A 812 -38.61 3.88 13.37
N GLU A 813 -38.59 3.57 14.67
CA GLU A 813 -37.47 3.83 15.58
C GLU A 813 -36.40 2.71 15.60
N SER A 814 -36.53 1.71 14.70
CA SER A 814 -35.61 0.59 14.56
C SER A 814 -34.93 0.58 13.18
N ASN A 815 -33.63 0.29 13.13
CA ASN A 815 -32.90 0.21 11.85
C ASN A 815 -32.95 -1.19 11.19
N VAL A 816 -33.51 -2.20 11.87
CA VAL A 816 -33.69 -3.55 11.33
C VAL A 816 -35.04 -4.11 11.79
N ASN A 817 -35.76 -4.71 10.84
CA ASN A 817 -37.01 -5.42 11.06
C ASN A 817 -36.91 -6.84 10.47
N LEU A 818 -37.10 -7.87 11.30
CA LEU A 818 -37.05 -9.28 10.92
C LEU A 818 -38.44 -9.91 11.02
N PHE A 819 -38.81 -10.73 10.03
CA PHE A 819 -40.09 -11.44 10.00
C PHE A 819 -39.84 -12.95 10.10
N ILE A 820 -40.34 -13.60 11.15
CA ILE A 820 -40.02 -15.00 11.51
C ILE A 820 -41.28 -15.85 11.71
#